data_AF-B8CRW9-F1
#
_entry.id   AF-B8CRW9-F1
#
_cell.length_a   1.000
_cell.length_b   1.000
_cell.length_c   1.000
_cell.angle_alpha   90.00
_cell.angle_beta   90.00
_cell.angle_gamma   90.00
#
_symmetry.space_group_name_H-M   'P 1'
#
loop_
_entity.id
_entity.type
_entity.pdbx_description
1 polymer ?
#
loop_
_entity_poly.entity_id
_entity_poly.type
_entity_poly.pdbx_seq_one_letter_code
_entity_poly.pdbx_strand_id
1 'polypeptide(L)'
;MMSIDEVSIHVGAILNSNSAEIGTVKQSIDSLALILSEASRVDDLKEDNIAFGESRTVCGLAVSPTVAAKCAQDLLRTQLFIQGIEQAILDKSSHSNEVNILYAGTGPFGLLILPLLCYYKVMNSPIRLSLTLIDIHKVSIDGITKIIKEFELQDYISEIITADATNFYPKEGVEFDLIVSETMKNALKKEPQIFIFAHLQQFLKADGVLIPECVQVSAWLTHLGCESEQQFTGSQLSLTEAELSPILLGIVYELNKQSAHTIQQQGIDSLACELSIPDSETWCRVLYPDFKISTEIKIYKRFVITERQSDLTIPEVTIEHQFVAGSKISFDYIEEPEWHFRWQTEHMQLCIRLPDYSEVGDRGIAGIKRIWHKAKLDLKGGIEPAVKSEEWLIDVAIMDRLGCGIEEWVSFVYASQTFAEFELWVWQRMSTIEHDKTDGVMLDVCSKSGDSVPFAAADILSMEQLQQFDRLGYLIIENAIPPSQCEATCSAIWQFLNKRPDEVLSWTDPHPLWQKTMVQMFDHPTLTANRNTSIISQVYRQLYRYFGIESQLCTTTDRVGFNPPETELWSYPGPLLHIDVNRAKAKTFGLQGILYLTDTRLEQGAFTCVPGYHKKLTEVASDSLLMSADDDPYHFPNLHGTAIAAKAGDLIIWHHALPHGGSPNKADSPRIVQYLNMYPEQEGGDSELIRT
;
A
#
# COMPACT_ATOMS: atom_id res chain seq x y z
N MET A 1 9.18 43.34 -13.76
CA MET A 1 9.32 43.43 -15.22
C MET A 1 10.31 42.34 -15.57
N MET A 2 9.81 41.15 -15.87
CA MET A 2 10.69 40.05 -16.28
C MET A 2 11.18 40.36 -17.68
N SER A 3 12.48 40.30 -17.93
CA SER A 3 13.02 40.64 -19.24
C SER A 3 13.34 39.38 -20.05
N ILE A 4 13.18 39.49 -21.37
CA ILE A 4 13.67 38.47 -22.31
C ILE A 4 15.17 38.21 -22.14
N ASP A 5 15.93 39.21 -21.68
CA ASP A 5 17.36 39.08 -21.37
C ASP A 5 17.62 38.12 -20.21
N GLU A 6 16.78 38.13 -19.16
CA GLU A 6 16.87 37.18 -18.04
C GLU A 6 16.65 35.74 -18.51
N VAL A 7 15.63 35.51 -19.35
CA VAL A 7 15.39 34.20 -19.98
C VAL A 7 16.62 33.77 -20.78
N SER A 8 17.17 34.66 -21.60
CA SER A 8 18.36 34.38 -22.41
C SER A 8 19.59 34.03 -21.56
N ILE A 9 19.81 34.69 -20.42
CA ILE A 9 20.90 34.36 -19.49
C ILE A 9 20.76 32.94 -18.96
N HIS A 10 19.56 32.57 -18.49
CA HIS A 10 19.31 31.23 -17.94
C HIS A 10 19.41 30.13 -19.00
N VAL A 11 18.91 30.36 -20.20
CA VAL A 11 19.07 29.43 -21.32
C VAL A 11 20.54 29.30 -21.71
N GLY A 12 21.29 30.40 -21.77
CA GLY A 12 22.74 30.37 -22.00
C GLY A 12 23.49 29.55 -20.94
N ALA A 13 23.10 29.64 -19.67
CA ALA A 13 23.67 28.82 -18.60
C ALA A 13 23.35 27.32 -18.79
N ILE A 14 22.12 26.99 -19.21
CA ILE A 14 21.73 25.61 -19.55
C ILE A 14 22.56 25.09 -20.71
N LEU A 15 22.68 25.83 -21.81
CA LEU A 15 23.41 25.39 -23.01
C LEU A 15 24.90 25.15 -22.76
N ASN A 16 25.52 25.93 -21.86
CA ASN A 16 26.95 25.84 -21.57
C ASN A 16 27.31 24.86 -20.43
N SER A 17 26.32 24.26 -19.77
CA SER A 17 26.55 23.38 -18.61
C SER A 17 26.74 21.93 -19.00
N ASN A 18 27.47 21.17 -18.18
CA ASN A 18 27.57 19.71 -18.29
C ASN A 18 26.51 19.01 -17.43
N SER A 19 26.14 17.77 -17.75
CA SER A 19 25.21 16.96 -16.95
C SER A 19 25.71 16.70 -15.52
N ALA A 20 27.02 16.71 -15.31
CA ALA A 20 27.66 16.61 -13.98
C ALA A 20 27.47 17.87 -13.10
N GLU A 21 26.99 18.98 -13.67
CA GLU A 21 26.85 20.28 -12.98
C GLU A 21 25.39 20.61 -12.65
N ILE A 22 24.51 19.60 -12.56
CA ILE A 22 23.05 19.78 -12.38
C ILE A 22 22.66 20.75 -11.25
N GLY A 23 23.45 20.78 -10.16
CA GLY A 23 23.22 21.68 -9.03
C GLY A 23 23.34 23.16 -9.37
N THR A 24 24.18 23.54 -10.33
CA THR A 24 24.31 24.93 -10.80
C THR A 24 23.23 25.29 -11.80
N VAL A 25 22.77 24.32 -12.58
CA VAL A 25 21.72 24.47 -13.60
C VAL A 25 20.34 24.60 -12.96
N LYS A 26 20.13 23.98 -11.79
CA LYS A 26 18.88 24.03 -11.04
C LYS A 26 18.33 25.45 -10.92
N GLN A 27 19.16 26.40 -10.50
CA GLN A 27 18.72 27.78 -10.30
C GLN A 27 18.24 28.42 -11.61
N SER A 28 18.86 28.07 -12.74
CA SER A 28 18.44 28.58 -14.05
C SER A 28 17.13 27.94 -14.52
N ILE A 29 16.94 26.65 -14.28
CA ILE A 29 15.69 25.96 -14.62
C ILE A 29 14.53 26.45 -13.75
N ASP A 30 14.74 26.58 -12.43
CA ASP A 30 13.74 27.11 -11.50
C ASP A 30 13.32 28.54 -11.90
N SER A 31 14.30 29.40 -12.21
CA SER A 31 14.02 30.77 -12.67
C SER A 31 13.27 30.78 -14.01
N LEU A 32 13.64 29.94 -14.97
CA LEU A 32 12.91 29.83 -16.24
C LEU A 32 11.46 29.39 -16.01
N ALA A 33 11.25 28.37 -15.19
CA ALA A 33 9.92 27.88 -14.85
C ALA A 33 9.07 29.01 -14.24
N LEU A 34 9.64 29.76 -13.29
CA LEU A 34 8.95 30.89 -12.66
C LEU A 34 8.60 31.99 -13.67
N ILE A 35 9.57 32.40 -14.50
CA ILE A 35 9.36 33.46 -15.51
C ILE A 35 8.26 33.06 -16.50
N LEU A 36 8.28 31.82 -16.99
CA LEU A 36 7.27 31.31 -17.91
C LEU A 36 5.90 31.15 -17.24
N SER A 37 5.88 30.77 -15.96
CA SER A 37 4.65 30.67 -15.18
C SER A 37 3.97 32.04 -15.02
N GLU A 38 4.73 33.06 -14.62
CA GLU A 38 4.22 34.42 -14.50
C GLU A 38 3.78 35.00 -15.86
N ALA A 39 4.53 34.73 -16.93
CA ALA A 39 4.20 35.21 -18.28
C ALA A 39 2.95 34.52 -18.87
N SER A 40 2.79 33.21 -18.64
CA SER A 40 1.61 32.46 -19.08
C SER A 40 0.35 32.76 -18.26
N ARG A 41 0.52 33.23 -17.01
CA ARG A 41 -0.54 33.44 -16.03
C ARG A 41 -1.40 32.19 -15.80
N VAL A 42 -0.76 31.02 -15.82
CA VAL A 42 -1.43 29.73 -15.58
C VAL A 42 -1.55 29.43 -14.08
N ASP A 43 -0.79 30.12 -13.23
CA ASP A 43 -0.87 30.06 -11.75
C ASP A 43 -2.22 30.51 -11.14
N ASP A 44 -3.13 31.09 -11.94
CA ASP A 44 -4.50 31.37 -11.49
C ASP A 44 -5.35 30.09 -11.33
N LEU A 45 -4.83 28.92 -11.73
CA LEU A 45 -5.44 27.60 -11.53
C LEU A 45 -5.03 27.00 -10.17
N LYS A 46 -5.48 27.62 -9.07
CA LYS A 46 -5.42 27.01 -7.74
C LYS A 46 -6.49 25.92 -7.63
N GLU A 47 -6.18 24.72 -8.11
CA GLU A 47 -7.04 23.55 -7.91
C GLU A 47 -6.31 22.48 -7.09
N ASP A 48 -6.93 22.10 -5.97
CA ASP A 48 -6.40 21.11 -5.01
C ASP A 48 -6.30 19.68 -5.62
N ASN A 49 -6.88 19.46 -6.80
CA ASN A 49 -6.84 18.19 -7.52
C ASN A 49 -6.11 18.33 -8.87
N ILE A 50 -4.86 17.86 -8.89
CA ILE A 50 -3.92 17.93 -10.04
C ILE A 50 -4.44 17.19 -11.29
N ALA A 51 -5.36 16.24 -11.13
CA ALA A 51 -5.97 15.46 -12.23
C ALA A 51 -7.16 16.18 -12.90
N PHE A 52 -7.64 17.30 -12.34
CA PHE A 52 -8.71 18.08 -12.97
C PHE A 52 -8.18 18.73 -14.26
N GLY A 53 -8.91 18.56 -15.38
CA GLY A 53 -8.52 19.10 -16.69
C GLY A 53 -7.70 18.16 -17.59
N GLU A 54 -7.56 16.88 -17.25
CA GLU A 54 -7.03 15.86 -18.16
C GLU A 54 -8.00 15.58 -19.34
N SER A 55 -7.45 15.28 -20.52
CA SER A 55 -8.23 14.87 -21.69
C SER A 55 -7.90 13.43 -22.07
N ARG A 56 -8.87 12.52 -21.92
CA ARG A 56 -8.76 11.15 -22.44
C ARG A 56 -9.06 11.12 -23.93
N THR A 57 -8.12 10.61 -24.72
CA THR A 57 -8.30 10.31 -26.14
C THR A 57 -8.30 8.80 -26.36
N VAL A 58 -8.63 8.36 -27.58
CA VAL A 58 -8.52 6.95 -27.97
C VAL A 58 -7.06 6.48 -27.93
N CYS A 59 -6.11 7.40 -28.08
CA CYS A 59 -4.68 7.13 -28.15
C CYS A 59 -3.95 7.41 -26.82
N GLY A 60 -4.68 7.62 -25.71
CA GLY A 60 -4.12 7.82 -24.38
C GLY A 60 -4.55 9.08 -23.66
N LEU A 61 -3.91 9.32 -22.52
CA LEU A 61 -4.19 10.43 -21.63
C LEU A 61 -3.32 11.63 -22.00
N ALA A 62 -3.93 12.76 -22.33
CA ALA A 62 -3.25 14.05 -22.28
C ALA A 62 -3.36 14.60 -20.85
N VAL A 63 -2.22 14.72 -20.16
CA VAL A 63 -2.16 15.19 -18.78
C VAL A 63 -2.64 16.63 -18.64
N SER A 64 -3.16 16.99 -17.46
CA SER A 64 -3.66 18.34 -17.22
C SER A 64 -2.57 19.41 -17.44
N PRO A 65 -2.93 20.65 -17.80
CA PRO A 65 -1.96 21.75 -17.92
C PRO A 65 -1.11 21.95 -16.65
N THR A 66 -1.70 21.71 -15.46
CA THR A 66 -1.00 21.79 -14.17
C THR A 66 0.05 20.69 -14.01
N VAL A 67 -0.24 19.46 -14.42
CA VAL A 67 0.75 18.36 -14.43
C VAL A 67 1.85 18.65 -15.46
N ALA A 68 1.50 19.12 -16.65
CA ALA A 68 2.46 19.50 -17.68
C ALA A 68 3.39 20.64 -17.21
N ALA A 69 2.88 21.59 -16.43
CA ALA A 69 3.70 22.65 -15.82
C ALA A 69 4.73 22.10 -14.81
N LYS A 70 4.40 21.01 -14.09
CA LYS A 70 5.32 20.37 -13.14
C LYS A 70 6.50 19.66 -13.81
N CYS A 71 6.44 19.35 -15.10
CA CYS A 71 7.59 18.81 -15.85
C CYS A 71 8.83 19.72 -15.78
N ALA A 72 8.65 21.02 -15.48
CA ALA A 72 9.75 21.95 -15.26
C ALA A 72 10.61 21.61 -14.02
N GLN A 73 10.09 20.78 -13.10
CA GLN A 73 10.79 20.34 -11.90
C GLN A 73 11.74 19.17 -12.16
N ASP A 74 11.65 18.52 -13.33
CA ASP A 74 12.62 17.51 -13.78
C ASP A 74 13.82 18.19 -14.45
N LEU A 75 14.86 18.40 -13.63
CA LEU A 75 16.01 19.23 -13.95
C LEU A 75 16.84 18.66 -15.11
N LEU A 76 17.23 17.38 -15.01
CA LEU A 76 18.15 16.78 -15.98
C LEU A 76 17.45 16.54 -17.32
N ARG A 77 16.17 16.15 -17.29
CA ARG A 77 15.32 16.10 -18.47
C ARG A 77 15.27 17.46 -19.17
N THR A 78 14.97 18.52 -18.42
CA THR A 78 14.80 19.86 -19.03
C THR A 78 16.12 20.39 -19.61
N GLN A 79 17.24 20.20 -18.90
CA GLN A 79 18.58 20.55 -19.39
C GLN A 79 18.89 19.83 -20.71
N LEU A 80 18.79 18.50 -20.73
CA LEU A 80 19.20 17.69 -21.88
C LEU A 80 18.27 17.85 -23.08
N PHE A 81 16.98 18.09 -22.87
CA PHE A 81 16.06 18.38 -23.99
C PHE A 81 16.37 19.72 -24.63
N ILE A 82 16.58 20.77 -23.85
CA ILE A 82 16.96 22.09 -24.38
C ILE A 82 18.28 22.00 -25.15
N GLN A 83 19.29 21.32 -24.61
CA GLN A 83 20.58 21.12 -25.28
C GLN A 83 20.47 20.25 -26.54
N GLY A 84 19.68 19.17 -26.49
CA GLY A 84 19.46 18.28 -27.62
C GLY A 84 18.72 18.96 -28.78
N ILE A 85 17.69 19.74 -28.46
CA ILE A 85 16.93 20.52 -29.46
C ILE A 85 17.82 21.60 -30.07
N GLU A 86 18.60 22.34 -29.27
CA GLU A 86 19.56 23.33 -29.78
C GLU A 86 20.55 22.70 -30.75
N GLN A 87 21.13 21.55 -30.39
CA GLN A 87 22.10 20.87 -31.24
C GLN A 87 21.46 20.38 -32.55
N ALA A 88 20.19 19.94 -32.50
CA ALA A 88 19.43 19.56 -33.69
C ALA A 88 19.15 20.77 -34.60
N ILE A 89 18.79 21.92 -34.02
CA ILE A 89 18.61 23.17 -34.75
C ILE A 89 19.92 23.59 -35.43
N LEU A 90 21.04 23.54 -34.71
CA LEU A 90 22.35 23.89 -35.28
C LEU A 90 22.71 22.99 -36.46
N ASP A 91 22.53 21.68 -36.33
CA ASP A 91 22.82 20.74 -37.42
C ASP A 91 21.95 20.97 -38.64
N LYS A 92 20.64 21.26 -38.46
CA LYS A 92 19.74 21.60 -39.56
C LYS A 92 20.07 22.95 -40.18
N SER A 93 20.49 23.91 -39.36
CA SER A 93 20.87 25.23 -39.84
C SER A 93 22.10 25.24 -40.75
N SER A 94 22.95 24.21 -40.66
CA SER A 94 24.17 24.10 -41.47
C SER A 94 23.90 23.94 -42.98
N HIS A 95 22.72 23.46 -43.36
CA HIS A 95 22.32 23.24 -44.75
C HIS A 95 21.36 24.34 -45.27
N SER A 96 20.59 24.95 -44.36
CA SER A 96 19.63 26.03 -44.63
C SER A 96 19.55 26.91 -43.41
N ASN A 97 19.64 28.23 -43.56
CA ASN A 97 19.47 29.15 -42.42
C ASN A 97 18.01 29.17 -41.89
N GLU A 98 17.09 28.45 -42.51
CA GLU A 98 15.69 28.36 -42.10
C GLU A 98 15.37 26.93 -41.64
N VAL A 99 14.86 26.82 -40.42
CA VAL A 99 14.51 25.56 -39.76
C VAL A 99 13.05 25.59 -39.34
N ASN A 100 12.25 24.72 -39.95
CA ASN A 100 10.83 24.53 -39.65
C ASN A 100 10.66 23.48 -38.56
N ILE A 101 9.98 23.85 -37.47
CA ILE A 101 9.83 23.01 -36.29
C ILE A 101 8.34 22.85 -35.98
N LEU A 102 7.91 21.61 -35.80
CA LEU A 102 6.63 21.30 -35.18
C LEU A 102 6.87 20.91 -33.73
N TYR A 103 6.17 21.55 -32.79
CA TYR A 103 6.20 21.18 -31.37
C TYR A 103 4.80 20.77 -30.93
N ALA A 104 4.62 19.46 -30.72
CA ALA A 104 3.37 18.85 -30.29
C ALA A 104 3.41 18.57 -28.78
N GLY A 105 2.28 18.82 -28.10
CA GLY A 105 2.18 18.69 -26.65
C GLY A 105 3.03 19.75 -25.94
N THR A 106 2.86 21.02 -26.30
CA THR A 106 3.75 22.09 -25.83
C THR A 106 3.71 22.30 -24.32
N GLY A 107 2.58 21.93 -23.69
CA GLY A 107 2.24 22.38 -22.35
C GLY A 107 1.99 23.89 -22.30
N PRO A 108 1.65 24.43 -21.12
CA PRO A 108 1.35 25.86 -20.97
C PRO A 108 2.56 26.79 -21.13
N PHE A 109 3.77 26.25 -20.95
CA PHE A 109 5.01 27.04 -20.95
C PHE A 109 5.81 26.92 -22.24
N GLY A 110 5.55 25.90 -23.07
CA GLY A 110 6.37 25.63 -24.26
C GLY A 110 7.83 25.41 -23.89
N LEU A 111 8.05 24.80 -22.71
CA LEU A 111 9.29 24.87 -21.93
C LEU A 111 10.54 24.47 -22.73
N LEU A 112 10.41 23.51 -23.63
CA LEU A 112 11.55 22.96 -24.37
C LEU A 112 12.06 23.87 -25.50
N ILE A 113 11.22 24.75 -26.05
CA ILE A 113 11.58 25.52 -27.25
C ILE A 113 11.38 27.03 -27.08
N LEU A 114 10.31 27.49 -26.42
CA LEU A 114 10.07 28.94 -26.29
C LEU A 114 11.22 29.70 -25.60
N PRO A 115 11.86 29.16 -24.54
CA PRO A 115 13.06 29.79 -23.98
C PRO A 115 14.22 29.90 -24.97
N LEU A 116 14.41 28.89 -25.84
CA LEU A 116 15.42 28.95 -26.90
C LEU A 116 15.11 30.11 -27.87
N LEU A 117 13.85 30.38 -28.21
CA LEU A 117 13.51 31.52 -29.06
C LEU A 117 13.92 32.86 -28.44
N CYS A 118 13.70 33.03 -27.13
CA CYS A 118 14.19 34.20 -26.40
C CYS A 118 15.71 34.35 -26.53
N TYR A 119 16.45 33.25 -26.34
CA TYR A 119 17.89 33.23 -26.50
C TYR A 119 18.34 33.61 -27.93
N TYR A 120 17.73 33.02 -28.96
CA TYR A 120 18.06 33.34 -30.36
C TYR A 120 17.78 34.80 -30.71
N LYS A 121 16.67 35.35 -30.20
CA LYS A 121 16.30 36.76 -30.38
C LYS A 121 17.31 37.71 -29.73
N VAL A 122 17.63 37.50 -28.45
CA VAL A 122 18.58 38.35 -27.70
C VAL A 122 19.98 38.27 -28.29
N MET A 123 20.41 37.07 -28.70
CA MET A 123 21.74 36.85 -29.30
C MET A 123 21.83 37.32 -30.76
N ASN A 124 20.73 37.81 -31.37
CA ASN A 124 20.66 38.19 -32.78
C ASN A 124 21.15 37.08 -33.72
N SER A 125 20.71 35.85 -33.46
CA SER A 125 21.12 34.68 -34.24
C SER A 125 20.72 34.82 -35.72
N PRO A 126 21.59 34.45 -36.69
CA PRO A 126 21.24 34.48 -38.11
C PRO A 126 20.32 33.32 -38.53
N ILE A 127 20.07 32.35 -37.65
CA ILE A 127 19.21 31.20 -37.90
C ILE A 127 17.75 31.64 -37.76
N ARG A 128 16.96 31.43 -38.81
CA ARG A 128 15.52 31.71 -38.85
C ARG A 128 14.75 30.46 -38.43
N LEU A 129 14.07 30.54 -37.29
CA LEU A 129 13.21 29.46 -36.80
C LEU A 129 11.76 29.77 -37.15
N SER A 130 11.02 28.75 -37.57
CA SER A 130 9.60 28.84 -37.90
C SER A 130 8.85 27.72 -37.20
N LEU A 131 8.01 28.07 -36.22
CA LEU A 131 7.38 27.11 -35.31
C LEU A 131 5.90 26.94 -35.59
N THR A 132 5.46 25.68 -35.64
CA THR A 132 4.07 25.28 -35.48
C THR A 132 3.89 24.68 -34.09
N LEU A 133 3.02 25.26 -33.28
CA LEU A 133 2.80 24.87 -31.88
C LEU A 133 1.42 24.22 -31.74
N ILE A 134 1.38 23.01 -31.17
CA ILE A 134 0.15 22.24 -31.02
C ILE A 134 0.00 21.72 -29.60
N ASP A 135 -1.17 21.93 -29.01
CA ASP A 135 -1.57 21.32 -27.76
C ASP A 135 -3.07 21.04 -27.79
N ILE A 136 -3.51 19.94 -27.17
CA ILE A 136 -4.94 19.60 -27.12
C ILE A 136 -5.70 20.50 -26.16
N HIS A 137 -5.02 21.05 -25.14
CA HIS A 137 -5.64 21.90 -24.14
C HIS A 137 -5.59 23.36 -24.56
N LYS A 138 -6.78 23.97 -24.68
CA LYS A 138 -6.90 25.41 -24.93
C LYS A 138 -6.15 26.26 -23.90
N VAL A 139 -6.15 25.84 -22.63
CA VAL A 139 -5.42 26.51 -21.55
C VAL A 139 -3.92 26.59 -21.83
N SER A 140 -3.33 25.49 -22.33
CA SER A 140 -1.91 25.48 -22.72
C SER A 140 -1.64 26.49 -23.84
N ILE A 141 -2.46 26.46 -24.90
CA ILE A 141 -2.36 27.39 -26.02
C ILE A 141 -2.56 28.86 -25.62
N ASP A 142 -3.48 29.14 -24.69
CA ASP A 142 -3.69 30.48 -24.16
C ASP A 142 -2.46 30.96 -23.36
N GLY A 143 -1.81 30.08 -22.60
CA GLY A 143 -0.55 30.33 -21.91
C GLY A 143 0.61 30.64 -22.87
N ILE A 144 0.80 29.77 -23.87
CA ILE A 144 1.77 29.94 -24.96
C ILE A 144 1.58 31.28 -25.67
N THR A 145 0.34 31.63 -26.02
CA THR A 145 0.01 32.88 -26.72
C THR A 145 0.39 34.12 -25.91
N LYS A 146 0.20 34.07 -24.58
CA LYS A 146 0.63 35.15 -23.69
C LYS A 146 2.15 35.26 -23.61
N ILE A 147 2.87 34.14 -23.47
CA ILE A 147 4.34 34.11 -23.47
C ILE A 147 4.90 34.72 -24.76
N ILE A 148 4.39 34.29 -25.92
CA ILE A 148 4.81 34.80 -27.23
C ILE A 148 4.58 36.31 -27.32
N LYS A 149 3.46 36.81 -26.79
CA LYS A 149 3.16 38.23 -26.79
C LYS A 149 4.09 39.02 -25.85
N GLU A 150 4.30 38.52 -24.64
CA GLU A 150 5.11 39.18 -23.61
C GLU A 150 6.58 39.32 -24.04
N PHE A 151 7.15 38.27 -24.66
CA PHE A 151 8.53 38.29 -25.15
C PHE A 151 8.66 38.67 -26.64
N GLU A 152 7.57 39.12 -27.26
CA GLU A 152 7.51 39.58 -28.66
C GLU A 152 8.10 38.55 -29.66
N LEU A 153 7.72 37.28 -29.53
CA LEU A 153 8.28 36.17 -30.33
C LEU A 153 7.48 35.88 -31.62
N GLN A 154 6.54 36.74 -32.01
CA GLN A 154 5.60 36.46 -33.11
C GLN A 154 6.29 36.14 -34.44
N ASP A 155 7.46 36.74 -34.71
CA ASP A 155 8.23 36.54 -35.93
C ASP A 155 8.79 35.11 -36.09
N TYR A 156 8.82 34.33 -35.00
CA TYR A 156 9.26 32.93 -35.01
C TYR A 156 8.09 31.93 -35.18
N ILE A 157 6.84 32.40 -35.15
CA ILE A 157 5.66 31.54 -35.04
C ILE A 157 4.91 31.53 -36.37
N SER A 158 4.83 30.35 -36.98
CA SER A 158 3.97 30.12 -38.15
C SER A 158 2.51 29.93 -37.73
N GLU A 159 2.26 29.01 -36.79
CA GLU A 159 0.91 28.64 -36.36
C GLU A 159 0.86 28.22 -34.88
N ILE A 160 -0.28 28.50 -34.24
CA ILE A 160 -0.61 28.06 -32.88
C ILE A 160 -1.99 27.40 -32.96
N ILE A 161 -2.07 26.13 -32.58
CA ILE A 161 -3.22 25.28 -32.89
C ILE A 161 -3.66 24.53 -31.63
N THR A 162 -4.93 24.65 -31.27
CA THR A 162 -5.56 23.77 -30.27
C THR A 162 -6.12 22.54 -30.99
N ALA A 163 -5.40 21.42 -30.94
CA ALA A 163 -5.78 20.19 -31.64
C ALA A 163 -5.15 18.94 -31.00
N ASP A 164 -5.74 17.78 -31.27
CA ASP A 164 -5.13 16.50 -31.01
C ASP A 164 -4.02 16.22 -32.02
N ALA A 165 -2.78 16.12 -31.53
CA ALA A 165 -1.60 15.91 -32.35
C ALA A 165 -1.60 14.54 -33.08
N THR A 166 -2.36 13.56 -32.60
CA THR A 166 -2.52 12.26 -33.28
C THR A 166 -3.37 12.35 -34.56
N ASN A 167 -4.07 13.47 -34.76
CA ASN A 167 -4.97 13.71 -35.89
C ASN A 167 -4.68 15.03 -36.63
N PHE A 168 -3.54 15.67 -36.36
CA PHE A 168 -3.19 16.96 -36.93
C PHE A 168 -2.70 16.85 -38.38
N TYR A 169 -3.13 17.78 -39.25
CA TYR A 169 -2.58 17.93 -40.60
C TYR A 169 -2.07 19.35 -40.81
N PRO A 170 -0.82 19.54 -41.27
CA PRO A 170 -0.32 20.86 -41.61
C PRO A 170 -0.96 21.36 -42.91
N LYS A 171 -0.78 22.65 -43.20
CA LYS A 171 -1.15 23.23 -44.50
C LYS A 171 -0.45 22.48 -45.64
N GLU A 172 -1.11 22.43 -46.80
CA GLU A 172 -0.60 21.72 -47.98
C GLU A 172 0.82 22.17 -48.34
N GLY A 173 1.73 21.21 -48.48
CA GLY A 173 3.13 21.43 -48.83
C GLY A 173 4.06 21.85 -47.68
N VAL A 174 3.57 21.95 -46.44
CA VAL A 174 4.41 22.21 -45.26
C VAL A 174 5.05 20.91 -44.77
N GLU A 175 6.38 20.92 -44.68
CA GLU A 175 7.20 19.86 -44.09
C GLU A 175 8.13 20.43 -43.01
N PHE A 176 8.48 19.60 -42.04
CA PHE A 176 9.28 19.99 -40.87
C PHE A 176 10.69 19.41 -40.89
N ASP A 177 11.67 20.22 -40.50
CA ASP A 177 13.04 19.78 -40.25
C ASP A 177 13.13 19.01 -38.93
N LEU A 178 12.35 19.47 -37.93
CA LEU A 178 12.26 18.87 -36.60
C LEU A 178 10.79 18.71 -36.20
N ILE A 179 10.44 17.54 -35.68
CA ILE A 179 9.18 17.34 -34.95
C ILE A 179 9.54 16.95 -33.52
N VAL A 180 9.13 17.79 -32.58
CA VAL A 180 9.39 17.65 -31.15
C VAL A 180 8.10 17.25 -30.45
N SER A 181 8.14 16.19 -29.66
CA SER A 181 7.04 15.83 -28.74
C SER A 181 7.61 15.14 -27.51
N GLU A 182 7.16 15.54 -26.34
CA GLU A 182 7.33 14.81 -25.09
C GLU A 182 5.99 14.74 -24.37
N THR A 183 5.16 13.83 -24.85
CA THR A 183 3.84 13.48 -24.32
C THR A 183 3.91 12.02 -23.90
N MET A 184 4.82 11.72 -22.97
CA MET A 184 5.21 10.36 -22.61
C MET A 184 5.41 10.23 -21.11
N LYS A 185 5.17 9.01 -20.62
CA LYS A 185 5.67 8.52 -19.34
C LYS A 185 6.77 7.49 -19.55
N ASN A 186 7.39 7.11 -18.43
CA ASN A 186 8.24 5.94 -18.35
C ASN A 186 7.57 4.71 -19.01
N ALA A 187 8.38 3.88 -19.64
CA ALA A 187 7.96 2.75 -20.48
C ALA A 187 7.01 3.12 -21.64
N LEU A 188 6.92 4.39 -22.05
CA LEU A 188 5.98 4.89 -23.06
C LEU A 188 4.50 4.67 -22.72
N LYS A 189 4.16 4.31 -21.49
CA LYS A 189 2.76 4.03 -21.11
C LYS A 189 1.93 5.31 -20.95
N LYS A 190 0.61 5.12 -20.86
CA LYS A 190 -0.50 6.03 -20.60
C LYS A 190 -0.66 7.21 -21.56
N GLU A 191 0.42 7.81 -22.02
CA GLU A 191 0.44 9.03 -22.82
C GLU A 191 0.68 8.75 -24.31
N PRO A 192 0.21 9.63 -25.23
CA PRO A 192 0.06 9.32 -26.66
C PRO A 192 1.34 9.41 -27.51
N GLN A 193 2.56 9.42 -26.94
CA GLN A 193 3.82 9.62 -27.66
C GLN A 193 3.98 8.74 -28.91
N ILE A 194 3.71 7.44 -28.77
CA ILE A 194 3.84 6.46 -29.86
C ILE A 194 2.95 6.86 -31.03
N PHE A 195 1.69 7.20 -30.76
CA PHE A 195 0.70 7.56 -31.77
C PHE A 195 0.96 8.94 -32.38
N ILE A 196 1.44 9.89 -31.58
CA ILE A 196 1.85 11.20 -32.07
C ILE A 196 3.00 11.06 -33.07
N PHE A 197 4.03 10.27 -32.75
CA PHE A 197 5.12 10.05 -33.69
C PHE A 197 4.71 9.21 -34.89
N ALA A 198 3.90 8.17 -34.71
CA ALA A 198 3.39 7.35 -35.81
C ALA A 198 2.63 8.20 -36.84
N HIS A 199 1.82 9.14 -36.36
CA HIS A 199 1.09 10.07 -37.22
C HIS A 199 1.99 11.17 -37.80
N LEU A 200 2.70 11.92 -36.96
CA LEU A 200 3.38 13.15 -37.39
C LEU A 200 4.63 12.90 -38.23
N GLN A 201 5.29 11.75 -38.11
CA GLN A 201 6.55 11.48 -38.84
C GLN A 201 6.41 11.64 -40.36
N GLN A 202 5.21 11.47 -40.91
CA GLN A 202 4.95 11.61 -42.35
C GLN A 202 5.13 13.04 -42.88
N PHE A 203 5.13 14.03 -41.98
CA PHE A 203 5.33 15.44 -42.32
C PHE A 203 6.78 15.90 -42.10
N LEU A 204 7.68 14.98 -41.77
CA LEU A 204 9.11 15.27 -41.76
C LEU A 204 9.64 15.37 -43.18
N LYS A 205 10.56 16.31 -43.40
CA LYS A 205 11.44 16.27 -44.56
C LYS A 205 12.22 14.95 -44.58
N ALA A 206 12.75 14.59 -45.75
CA ALA A 206 13.51 13.35 -45.93
C ALA A 206 14.65 13.20 -44.91
N ASP A 207 15.40 14.26 -44.67
CA ASP A 207 16.47 14.30 -43.67
C ASP A 207 15.99 14.75 -42.27
N GLY A 208 14.72 15.12 -42.11
CA GLY A 208 14.13 15.60 -40.87
C GLY A 208 14.17 14.58 -39.72
N VAL A 209 14.16 15.09 -38.49
CA VAL A 209 14.42 14.33 -37.26
C VAL A 209 13.25 14.44 -36.27
N LEU A 210 12.92 13.33 -35.60
CA LEU A 210 12.05 13.31 -34.42
C LEU A 210 12.88 13.63 -33.17
N ILE A 211 12.33 14.40 -32.25
CA ILE A 211 12.93 14.65 -30.93
C ILE A 211 11.93 14.24 -29.84
N PRO A 212 12.24 13.20 -29.03
CA PRO A 212 13.50 12.44 -29.02
C PRO A 212 13.74 11.58 -30.28
N GLU A 213 15.02 11.34 -30.63
CA GLU A 213 15.41 10.46 -31.74
C GLU A 213 15.03 9.00 -31.50
N CYS A 214 15.13 8.56 -30.24
CA CYS A 214 14.78 7.21 -29.83
C CYS A 214 14.31 7.19 -28.37
N VAL A 215 13.21 6.47 -28.10
CA VAL A 215 12.84 6.03 -26.75
C VAL A 215 12.87 4.51 -26.73
N GLN A 216 13.83 3.94 -25.99
CA GLN A 216 14.02 2.50 -25.88
C GLN A 216 13.40 1.98 -24.57
N VAL A 217 12.58 0.95 -24.68
CA VAL A 217 12.01 0.21 -23.56
C VAL A 217 12.67 -1.17 -23.50
N SER A 218 13.27 -1.52 -22.36
CA SER A 218 14.01 -2.78 -22.19
C SER A 218 13.47 -3.59 -21.01
N ALA A 219 13.47 -4.91 -21.15
CA ALA A 219 13.03 -5.84 -20.12
C ALA A 219 14.22 -6.54 -19.47
N TRP A 220 14.15 -6.71 -18.15
CA TRP A 220 15.23 -7.26 -17.34
C TRP A 220 14.69 -8.23 -16.29
N LEU A 221 15.54 -9.18 -15.90
CA LEU A 221 15.41 -9.91 -14.65
C LEU A 221 16.39 -9.31 -13.63
N THR A 222 15.91 -9.06 -12.41
CA THR A 222 16.65 -8.38 -11.35
C THR A 222 16.41 -9.04 -9.99
N HIS A 223 17.11 -8.54 -8.97
CA HIS A 223 16.99 -9.00 -7.58
C HIS A 223 16.77 -7.84 -6.60
N LEU A 224 15.97 -6.85 -6.98
CA LEU A 224 15.75 -5.66 -6.15
C LEU A 224 15.14 -6.02 -4.78
N GLY A 225 14.37 -7.12 -4.70
CA GLY A 225 13.94 -7.74 -3.45
C GLY A 225 15.09 -8.23 -2.56
N CYS A 226 16.19 -8.72 -3.12
CA CYS A 226 17.36 -9.18 -2.35
C CYS A 226 18.29 -8.04 -1.89
N GLU A 227 18.42 -6.95 -2.65
CA GLU A 227 19.22 -5.77 -2.21
C GLU A 227 18.63 -5.12 -0.95
N SER A 228 17.29 -5.08 -0.86
CA SER A 228 16.60 -4.65 0.36
C SER A 228 16.76 -5.65 1.51
N GLU A 229 16.80 -6.96 1.27
CA GLU A 229 17.13 -7.94 2.33
C GLU A 229 18.57 -7.84 2.84
N GLN A 230 19.57 -7.62 1.98
CA GLN A 230 20.99 -7.55 2.40
C GLN A 230 21.30 -6.31 3.24
N GLN A 231 20.71 -5.15 2.92
CA GLN A 231 20.87 -3.92 3.70
C GLN A 231 20.22 -4.00 5.09
N PHE A 232 19.17 -4.81 5.26
CA PHE A 232 18.41 -4.89 6.51
C PHE A 232 18.74 -6.09 7.39
N THR A 233 19.23 -7.20 6.83
CA THR A 233 19.47 -8.45 7.59
C THR A 233 20.93 -8.67 7.96
N GLY A 234 21.89 -8.02 7.28
CA GLY A 234 23.32 -8.30 7.46
C GLY A 234 23.73 -9.75 7.16
N SER A 235 22.82 -10.55 6.59
CA SER A 235 23.08 -11.93 6.21
C SER A 235 23.83 -11.94 4.88
N GLN A 236 25.05 -12.49 4.89
CA GLN A 236 25.75 -12.82 3.64
C GLN A 236 25.14 -14.11 3.10
N LEU A 237 24.15 -13.99 2.22
CA LEU A 237 23.98 -15.00 1.18
C LEU A 237 25.31 -15.06 0.43
N SER A 238 25.98 -16.22 0.40
CA SER A 238 27.23 -16.43 -0.32
C SER A 238 26.98 -16.53 -1.83
N LEU A 239 26.37 -15.48 -2.39
CA LEU A 239 26.18 -15.27 -3.81
C LEU A 239 27.28 -14.33 -4.29
N THR A 240 27.86 -14.65 -5.43
CA THR A 240 28.86 -13.84 -6.09
C THR A 240 28.22 -12.61 -6.73
N GLU A 241 28.98 -11.52 -6.90
CA GLU A 241 28.55 -10.30 -7.60
C GLU A 241 28.05 -10.60 -9.03
N ALA A 242 28.58 -11.65 -9.65
CA ALA A 242 28.13 -12.16 -10.95
C ALA A 242 26.73 -12.81 -10.91
N GLU A 243 26.36 -13.42 -9.79
CA GLU A 243 25.04 -14.05 -9.60
C GLU A 243 23.95 -13.03 -9.26
N LEU A 244 24.31 -11.86 -8.73
CA LEU A 244 23.36 -10.78 -8.41
C LEU A 244 23.17 -9.75 -9.53
N SER A 245 23.95 -9.86 -10.61
CA SER A 245 23.93 -8.90 -11.71
C SER A 245 22.61 -8.96 -12.51
N PRO A 246 21.94 -7.83 -12.77
CA PRO A 246 20.76 -7.76 -13.62
C PRO A 246 20.98 -8.41 -14.99
N ILE A 247 20.00 -9.18 -15.46
CA ILE A 247 20.03 -9.82 -16.77
C ILE A 247 19.13 -9.04 -17.71
N LEU A 248 19.69 -8.51 -18.79
CA LEU A 248 18.91 -7.94 -19.89
C LEU A 248 18.26 -9.09 -20.69
N LEU A 249 16.92 -9.14 -20.69
CA LEU A 249 16.17 -10.06 -21.55
C LEU A 249 16.16 -9.58 -22.99
N GLY A 250 16.10 -8.26 -23.18
CA GLY A 250 16.16 -7.63 -24.48
C GLY A 250 15.41 -6.31 -24.54
N ILE A 251 15.34 -5.75 -25.75
CA ILE A 251 14.57 -4.55 -26.05
C ILE A 251 13.13 -4.97 -26.33
N VAL A 252 12.20 -4.44 -25.55
CA VAL A 252 10.76 -4.63 -25.76
C VAL A 252 10.34 -3.82 -26.98
N TYR A 253 10.75 -2.55 -27.04
CA TYR A 253 10.40 -1.65 -28.13
C TYR A 253 11.35 -0.46 -28.24
N GLU A 254 11.55 0.05 -29.45
CA GLU A 254 12.25 1.31 -29.73
C GLU A 254 11.35 2.25 -30.53
N LEU A 255 10.95 3.38 -29.94
CA LEU A 255 10.24 4.42 -30.66
C LEU A 255 11.25 5.38 -31.32
N ASN A 256 11.45 5.21 -32.62
CA ASN A 256 12.24 6.06 -33.52
C ASN A 256 11.50 6.32 -34.85
N LYS A 257 12.08 7.14 -35.75
CA LYS A 257 11.47 7.50 -37.06
C LYS A 257 11.02 6.27 -37.87
N GLN A 258 11.84 5.21 -37.90
CA GLN A 258 11.54 4.01 -38.66
C GLN A 258 10.38 3.22 -38.03
N SER A 259 10.41 3.01 -36.71
CA SER A 259 9.36 2.30 -35.99
C SER A 259 8.02 3.06 -36.04
N ALA A 260 8.05 4.39 -35.97
CA ALA A 260 6.87 5.24 -36.08
C ALA A 260 6.21 5.11 -37.47
N HIS A 261 7.03 5.07 -38.53
CA HIS A 261 6.54 4.76 -39.87
C HIS A 261 5.95 3.35 -39.96
N THR A 262 6.57 2.35 -39.33
CA THR A 262 6.04 0.98 -39.28
C THR A 262 4.64 0.94 -38.64
N ILE A 263 4.44 1.61 -37.50
CA ILE A 263 3.13 1.68 -36.82
C ILE A 263 2.10 2.34 -37.73
N GLN A 264 2.46 3.44 -38.40
CA GLN A 264 1.54 4.11 -39.33
C GLN A 264 1.02 3.16 -40.43
N GLN A 265 1.89 2.27 -40.92
CA GLN A 265 1.57 1.36 -42.03
C GLN A 265 0.89 0.07 -41.57
N GLN A 266 1.29 -0.46 -40.40
CA GLN A 266 0.93 -1.80 -39.94
C GLN A 266 0.00 -1.81 -38.71
N GLY A 267 -0.24 -0.66 -38.10
CA GLY A 267 -1.05 -0.53 -36.89
C GLY A 267 -0.30 -0.94 -35.61
N ILE A 268 -1.04 -0.99 -34.50
CA ILE A 268 -0.51 -1.24 -33.16
C ILE A 268 0.06 -2.66 -33.00
N ASP A 269 -0.40 -3.62 -33.80
CA ASP A 269 0.09 -5.01 -33.78
C ASP A 269 1.59 -5.10 -34.11
N SER A 270 2.17 -4.09 -34.79
CA SER A 270 3.60 -4.06 -35.08
C SER A 270 4.48 -3.83 -33.83
N LEU A 271 3.90 -3.49 -32.68
CA LEU A 271 4.61 -3.34 -31.42
C LEU A 271 4.80 -4.67 -30.69
N ALA A 272 4.14 -5.74 -31.13
CA ALA A 272 4.22 -7.04 -30.47
C ALA A 272 5.66 -7.60 -30.51
N CYS A 273 6.14 -8.10 -29.37
CA CYS A 273 7.50 -8.63 -29.22
C CYS A 273 7.50 -9.89 -28.35
N GLU A 274 8.44 -10.80 -28.57
CA GLU A 274 8.68 -11.93 -27.66
C GLU A 274 10.14 -11.95 -27.22
N LEU A 275 10.36 -12.04 -25.91
CA LEU A 275 11.69 -12.20 -25.31
C LEU A 275 11.79 -13.57 -24.63
N SER A 276 12.98 -14.16 -24.65
CA SER A 276 13.22 -15.49 -24.06
C SER A 276 13.83 -15.36 -22.68
N ILE A 277 13.35 -16.17 -21.74
CA ILE A 277 13.89 -16.31 -20.41
C ILE A 277 15.10 -17.25 -20.47
N PRO A 278 16.26 -16.88 -19.91
CA PRO A 278 17.45 -17.74 -19.93
C PRO A 278 17.21 -19.12 -19.30
N ASP A 279 17.82 -20.17 -19.88
CA ASP A 279 17.73 -21.58 -19.46
C ASP A 279 18.46 -21.92 -18.12
N SER A 280 18.82 -20.93 -17.31
CA SER A 280 19.62 -21.18 -16.11
C SER A 280 18.77 -21.75 -14.96
N GLU A 281 18.89 -23.06 -14.70
CA GLU A 281 18.26 -23.76 -13.56
C GLU A 281 18.58 -23.09 -12.22
N THR A 282 19.73 -22.42 -12.09
CA THR A 282 20.18 -21.74 -10.88
C THR A 282 19.28 -20.56 -10.53
N TRP A 283 18.77 -19.81 -11.52
CA TRP A 283 17.95 -18.62 -11.27
C TRP A 283 16.50 -18.97 -10.95
N CYS A 284 15.90 -19.90 -11.70
CA CYS A 284 14.49 -20.26 -11.49
C CYS A 284 14.26 -21.05 -10.19
N ARG A 285 15.31 -21.64 -9.59
CA ARG A 285 15.20 -22.45 -8.36
C ARG A 285 15.70 -21.76 -7.09
N VAL A 286 16.63 -20.80 -7.19
CA VAL A 286 17.34 -20.26 -6.01
C VAL A 286 16.93 -18.83 -5.68
N LEU A 287 16.48 -18.04 -6.65
CA LEU A 287 16.25 -16.62 -6.44
C LEU A 287 15.01 -16.18 -7.19
N TYR A 288 14.00 -15.74 -6.45
CA TYR A 288 12.81 -15.12 -6.98
C TYR A 288 13.19 -13.87 -7.80
N PRO A 289 13.23 -13.90 -9.15
CA PRO A 289 13.73 -12.77 -9.92
C PRO A 289 12.61 -11.75 -10.12
N ASP A 290 12.88 -10.49 -9.77
CA ASP A 290 11.97 -9.40 -10.07
C ASP A 290 12.04 -9.04 -11.56
N PHE A 291 10.89 -8.82 -12.17
CA PHE A 291 10.81 -8.36 -13.55
C PHE A 291 10.86 -6.85 -13.59
N LYS A 292 11.80 -6.29 -14.35
CA LYS A 292 11.97 -4.84 -14.48
C LYS A 292 11.81 -4.39 -15.93
N ILE A 293 11.02 -3.35 -16.16
CA ILE A 293 11.02 -2.58 -17.41
C ILE A 293 11.75 -1.27 -17.16
N SER A 294 12.72 -0.93 -18.02
CA SER A 294 13.46 0.34 -17.97
C SER A 294 13.23 1.15 -19.24
N THR A 295 13.52 2.45 -19.17
CA THR A 295 13.43 3.37 -20.32
C THR A 295 14.71 4.17 -20.46
N GLU A 296 15.20 4.26 -21.69
CA GLU A 296 16.28 5.15 -22.09
C GLU A 296 15.77 6.09 -23.18
N ILE A 297 16.08 7.38 -23.07
CA ILE A 297 15.62 8.41 -24.00
C ILE A 297 16.84 9.05 -24.64
N LYS A 298 17.07 8.74 -25.91
CA LYS A 298 18.03 9.46 -26.74
C LYS A 298 17.32 10.66 -27.37
N ILE A 299 17.56 11.83 -26.80
CA ILE A 299 16.96 13.09 -27.25
C ILE A 299 17.51 13.43 -28.63
N TYR A 300 18.83 13.58 -28.73
CA TYR A 300 19.52 13.85 -29.98
C TYR A 300 21.02 13.57 -29.84
N LYS A 301 21.59 12.74 -30.72
CA LYS A 301 23.01 12.36 -30.75
C LYS A 301 23.55 11.92 -29.38
N ARG A 302 24.31 12.80 -28.70
CA ARG A 302 24.99 12.50 -27.42
C ARG A 302 24.12 12.75 -26.19
N PHE A 303 22.97 13.41 -26.35
CA PHE A 303 22.09 13.77 -25.24
C PHE A 303 21.15 12.61 -24.97
N VAL A 304 21.43 11.87 -23.89
CA VAL A 304 20.72 10.66 -23.50
C VAL A 304 20.34 10.75 -22.02
N ILE A 305 19.09 10.44 -21.71
CA ILE A 305 18.59 10.24 -20.34
C ILE A 305 18.50 8.73 -20.12
N THR A 306 19.26 8.22 -19.16
CA THR A 306 19.31 6.80 -18.80
C THR A 306 18.46 6.51 -17.55
N GLU A 307 18.40 5.25 -17.12
CA GLU A 307 17.59 4.80 -15.99
C GLU A 307 17.78 5.69 -14.73
N ARG A 308 16.67 6.08 -14.09
CA ARG A 308 16.60 6.89 -12.84
C ARG A 308 17.19 8.31 -12.92
N GLN A 309 17.45 8.82 -14.12
CA GLN A 309 17.91 10.20 -14.32
C GLN A 309 16.77 11.22 -14.46
N SER A 310 15.55 10.75 -14.67
CA SER A 310 14.33 11.54 -14.87
C SER A 310 13.11 10.74 -14.39
N ASP A 311 12.00 11.42 -14.11
CA ASP A 311 10.70 10.77 -13.88
C ASP A 311 10.28 9.91 -15.09
N LEU A 312 10.74 10.26 -16.29
CA LEU A 312 10.50 9.51 -17.53
C LEU A 312 11.32 8.22 -17.65
N THR A 313 12.32 8.02 -16.80
CA THR A 313 13.21 6.85 -16.84
C THR A 313 13.25 6.08 -15.51
N ILE A 314 12.27 6.32 -14.63
CA ILE A 314 12.06 5.49 -13.44
C ILE A 314 11.60 4.10 -13.89
N PRO A 315 12.32 3.03 -13.49
CA PRO A 315 11.98 1.67 -13.89
C PRO A 315 10.71 1.19 -13.20
N GLU A 316 9.97 0.32 -13.87
CA GLU A 316 8.84 -0.40 -13.30
C GLU A 316 9.26 -1.79 -12.92
N VAL A 317 8.97 -2.17 -11.68
CA VAL A 317 9.37 -3.45 -11.12
C VAL A 317 8.11 -4.20 -10.74
N THR A 318 7.93 -5.39 -11.31
CA THR A 318 6.90 -6.34 -10.92
C THR A 318 7.58 -7.49 -10.21
N ILE A 319 7.20 -7.70 -8.94
CA ILE A 319 7.70 -8.81 -8.14
C ILE A 319 6.90 -10.04 -8.57
N GLU A 320 7.51 -10.83 -9.48
CA GLU A 320 6.87 -11.96 -10.15
C GLU A 320 7.66 -13.24 -9.86
N HIS A 321 7.09 -14.13 -9.05
CA HIS A 321 7.79 -15.33 -8.55
C HIS A 321 7.62 -16.57 -9.44
N GLN A 322 7.33 -16.42 -10.74
CA GLN A 322 6.78 -17.51 -11.56
C GLN A 322 7.32 -17.60 -13.00
N PHE A 323 8.55 -17.15 -13.25
CA PHE A 323 9.19 -17.32 -14.56
C PHE A 323 9.68 -18.76 -14.75
N VAL A 324 9.39 -19.34 -15.92
CA VAL A 324 9.88 -20.66 -16.32
C VAL A 324 11.15 -20.49 -17.17
N ALA A 325 12.26 -21.13 -16.78
CA ALA A 325 13.50 -21.14 -17.56
C ALA A 325 13.23 -21.59 -19.01
N GLY A 326 13.79 -20.89 -19.98
CA GLY A 326 13.63 -21.22 -21.40
C GLY A 326 12.27 -20.84 -22.00
N SER A 327 11.32 -20.38 -21.19
CA SER A 327 10.03 -19.91 -21.68
C SER A 327 10.14 -18.54 -22.34
N LYS A 328 9.03 -18.08 -22.93
CA LYS A 328 8.94 -16.76 -23.56
C LYS A 328 8.00 -15.85 -22.79
N ILE A 329 8.33 -14.56 -22.81
CA ILE A 329 7.46 -13.46 -22.42
C ILE A 329 7.06 -12.75 -23.71
N SER A 330 5.76 -12.76 -24.01
CA SER A 330 5.15 -12.00 -25.09
C SER A 330 4.73 -10.62 -24.56
N PHE A 331 4.99 -9.59 -25.32
CA PHE A 331 4.63 -8.20 -25.05
C PHE A 331 3.67 -7.73 -26.15
N ASP A 332 2.52 -7.22 -25.74
CA ASP A 332 1.54 -6.56 -26.59
C ASP A 332 1.36 -5.11 -26.12
N TYR A 333 0.98 -4.23 -27.03
CA TYR A 333 0.66 -2.83 -26.73
C TYR A 333 -0.81 -2.57 -27.06
N ILE A 334 -1.54 -1.92 -26.16
CA ILE A 334 -2.97 -1.63 -26.34
C ILE A 334 -3.24 -0.15 -26.60
N GLU A 335 -4.41 0.17 -27.19
CA GLU A 335 -4.76 1.54 -27.62
C GLU A 335 -4.87 2.53 -26.45
N GLU A 336 -5.26 2.07 -25.25
CA GLU A 336 -5.03 2.80 -23.99
C GLU A 336 -3.58 2.56 -23.57
N PRO A 337 -2.62 3.45 -23.89
CA PRO A 337 -1.22 3.11 -24.09
C PRO A 337 -0.64 2.32 -22.90
N GLU A 338 -0.47 1.02 -23.01
CA GLU A 338 0.01 0.19 -21.91
C GLU A 338 0.61 -1.11 -22.45
N TRP A 339 1.68 -1.57 -21.79
CA TRP A 339 2.30 -2.85 -22.11
C TRP A 339 1.55 -3.97 -21.40
N HIS A 340 1.00 -4.89 -22.20
CA HIS A 340 0.46 -6.15 -21.71
C HIS A 340 1.49 -7.23 -21.95
N PHE A 341 2.02 -7.80 -20.88
CA PHE A 341 2.94 -8.92 -20.97
C PHE A 341 2.23 -10.21 -20.57
N ARG A 342 2.50 -11.28 -21.33
CA ARG A 342 1.99 -12.63 -21.10
C ARG A 342 3.18 -13.57 -21.12
N TRP A 343 3.26 -14.46 -20.14
CA TRP A 343 4.30 -15.48 -20.10
C TRP A 343 3.67 -16.82 -19.80
N GLN A 344 4.40 -17.89 -20.11
CA GLN A 344 4.06 -19.19 -19.58
C GLN A 344 4.30 -19.15 -18.08
N THR A 345 3.21 -19.02 -17.34
CA THR A 345 3.17 -19.60 -16.03
C THR A 345 3.07 -21.10 -16.25
N GLU A 346 4.07 -21.86 -15.79
CA GLU A 346 3.60 -23.09 -15.17
C GLU A 346 2.65 -22.61 -14.07
N HIS A 347 1.48 -23.21 -13.96
CA HIS A 347 1.03 -23.47 -12.61
C HIS A 347 2.21 -24.21 -11.97
N MET A 348 3.14 -23.46 -11.38
CA MET A 348 3.43 -23.73 -10.01
C MET A 348 2.03 -23.74 -9.37
N GLN A 349 1.39 -24.92 -9.39
CA GLN A 349 1.17 -25.58 -8.12
C GLN A 349 2.42 -25.21 -7.36
N LEU A 350 2.28 -24.18 -6.53
CA LEU A 350 3.13 -24.05 -5.40
C LEU A 350 2.95 -25.40 -4.75
N CYS A 351 3.81 -26.34 -5.12
CA CYS A 351 4.28 -27.38 -4.26
C CYS A 351 5.15 -26.66 -3.22
N ILE A 352 4.65 -25.56 -2.65
CA ILE A 352 4.68 -25.30 -1.24
C ILE A 352 4.04 -26.56 -0.68
N ARG A 353 4.88 -27.58 -0.48
CA ARG A 353 4.77 -28.36 0.72
C ARG A 353 4.52 -27.34 1.82
N LEU A 354 3.32 -27.34 2.38
CA LEU A 354 3.03 -26.52 3.55
C LEU A 354 4.13 -26.84 4.57
N PRO A 355 4.97 -25.87 4.96
CA PRO A 355 6.08 -26.13 5.87
C PRO A 355 5.54 -26.79 7.14
N ASP A 356 6.28 -27.75 7.69
CA ASP A 356 5.92 -28.26 9.00
C ASP A 356 5.96 -27.12 10.04
N TYR A 357 5.16 -27.21 11.10
CA TYR A 357 5.20 -26.19 12.17
C TYR A 357 6.59 -26.05 12.81
N SER A 358 7.45 -27.06 12.72
CA SER A 358 8.85 -27.01 13.17
C SER A 358 9.80 -26.29 12.21
N GLU A 359 9.39 -25.96 10.98
CA GLU A 359 10.24 -25.25 10.01
C GLU A 359 10.26 -23.74 10.30
N VAL A 360 11.47 -23.18 10.39
CA VAL A 360 11.72 -21.77 10.77
C VAL A 360 12.37 -20.95 9.65
N GLY A 361 12.39 -19.62 9.81
CA GLY A 361 13.22 -18.69 9.05
C GLY A 361 14.49 -18.29 9.79
N ASP A 362 15.06 -17.15 9.41
CA ASP A 362 16.34 -16.65 9.94
C ASP A 362 16.25 -16.24 11.41
N ARG A 363 15.03 -15.97 11.90
CA ARG A 363 14.78 -15.58 13.29
C ARG A 363 14.35 -16.74 14.18
N GLY A 364 14.28 -17.95 13.64
CA GLY A 364 14.06 -19.16 14.43
C GLY A 364 12.66 -19.28 15.05
N ILE A 365 11.66 -18.53 14.57
CA ILE A 365 10.29 -18.56 15.11
C ILE A 365 9.50 -19.70 14.46
N ALA A 366 9.11 -20.70 15.25
CA ALA A 366 8.35 -21.85 14.76
C ALA A 366 6.90 -21.48 14.41
N GLY A 367 6.32 -22.19 13.44
CA GLY A 367 4.91 -22.11 13.06
C GLY A 367 4.51 -20.92 12.19
N ILE A 368 5.14 -19.75 12.36
CA ILE A 368 4.79 -18.55 11.59
C ILE A 368 5.06 -18.69 10.09
N LYS A 369 6.03 -19.54 9.72
CA LYS A 369 6.33 -19.89 8.33
C LYS A 369 5.17 -20.62 7.69
N ARG A 370 4.60 -21.62 8.39
CA ARG A 370 3.42 -22.35 7.92
C ARG A 370 2.22 -21.42 7.80
N ILE A 371 1.98 -20.55 8.79
CA ILE A 371 0.86 -19.59 8.79
C ILE A 371 0.94 -18.65 7.58
N TRP A 372 2.12 -18.07 7.31
CA TRP A 372 2.32 -17.20 6.15
C TRP A 372 2.07 -17.94 4.83
N HIS A 373 2.62 -19.16 4.69
CA HIS A 373 2.41 -19.97 3.48
C HIS A 373 0.94 -20.37 3.29
N LYS A 374 0.21 -20.67 4.38
CA LYS A 374 -1.25 -20.90 4.33
C LYS A 374 -1.99 -19.68 3.81
N ALA A 375 -1.69 -18.49 4.32
CA ALA A 375 -2.32 -17.25 3.85
C ALA A 375 -2.04 -16.98 2.35
N LYS A 376 -0.80 -17.25 1.89
CA LYS A 376 -0.45 -17.09 0.47
C LYS A 376 -1.11 -18.12 -0.44
N LEU A 377 -1.27 -19.36 0.02
CA LEU A 377 -2.01 -20.39 -0.71
C LEU A 377 -3.51 -20.10 -0.75
N ASP A 378 -4.05 -19.55 0.34
CA ASP A 378 -5.48 -19.22 0.42
C ASP A 378 -5.88 -18.13 -0.60
N LEU A 379 -5.08 -17.07 -0.75
CA LEU A 379 -5.28 -16.05 -1.78
C LEU A 379 -5.42 -16.62 -3.20
N LYS A 380 -4.80 -17.78 -3.45
CA LYS A 380 -4.80 -18.45 -4.75
C LYS A 380 -5.83 -19.58 -4.86
N GLY A 381 -6.66 -19.77 -3.83
CA GLY A 381 -7.64 -20.87 -3.75
C GLY A 381 -7.00 -22.26 -3.65
N GLY A 382 -5.73 -22.35 -3.25
CA GLY A 382 -4.93 -23.58 -3.30
C GLY A 382 -4.83 -24.36 -1.99
N ILE A 383 -5.55 -23.97 -0.94
CA ILE A 383 -5.51 -24.60 0.37
C ILE A 383 -6.71 -25.54 0.59
N GLU A 384 -6.45 -26.73 1.13
CA GLU A 384 -7.50 -27.69 1.45
C GLU A 384 -8.40 -27.15 2.59
N PRO A 385 -9.74 -27.27 2.47
CA PRO A 385 -10.66 -26.80 3.52
C PRO A 385 -10.39 -27.40 4.90
N ALA A 386 -9.96 -28.67 4.96
CA ALA A 386 -9.64 -29.35 6.22
C ALA A 386 -8.47 -28.67 6.96
N VAL A 387 -7.40 -28.30 6.25
CA VAL A 387 -6.24 -27.59 6.82
C VAL A 387 -6.66 -26.26 7.43
N LYS A 388 -7.55 -25.52 6.77
CA LYS A 388 -8.08 -24.26 7.32
C LYS A 388 -8.85 -24.47 8.62
N SER A 389 -9.75 -25.46 8.66
CA SER A 389 -10.61 -25.68 9.82
C SER A 389 -9.88 -26.33 11.00
N GLU A 390 -8.98 -27.27 10.73
CA GLU A 390 -8.31 -28.08 11.76
C GLU A 390 -7.13 -27.34 12.41
N GLU A 391 -6.41 -26.51 11.64
CA GLU A 391 -5.20 -25.84 12.13
C GLU A 391 -5.42 -24.42 12.65
N TRP A 392 -6.61 -23.84 12.46
CA TRP A 392 -6.88 -22.46 12.87
C TRP A 392 -6.61 -22.22 14.35
N LEU A 393 -6.98 -23.16 15.22
CA LEU A 393 -6.74 -23.07 16.65
C LEU A 393 -5.24 -22.99 16.97
N ILE A 394 -4.42 -23.75 16.24
CA ILE A 394 -2.96 -23.77 16.39
C ILE A 394 -2.40 -22.42 15.94
N ASP A 395 -2.89 -21.89 14.81
CA ASP A 395 -2.47 -20.59 14.29
C ASP A 395 -2.78 -19.46 15.27
N VAL A 396 -4.01 -19.46 15.82
CA VAL A 396 -4.46 -18.47 16.79
C VAL A 396 -3.64 -18.56 18.09
N ALA A 397 -3.36 -19.78 18.58
CA ALA A 397 -2.51 -19.99 19.74
C ALA A 397 -1.07 -19.49 19.53
N ILE A 398 -0.52 -19.66 18.32
CA ILE A 398 0.78 -19.09 17.96
C ILE A 398 0.72 -17.56 17.99
N MET A 399 -0.28 -16.94 17.37
CA MET A 399 -0.46 -15.48 17.38
C MET A 399 -0.60 -14.95 18.82
N ASP A 400 -1.37 -15.62 19.66
CA ASP A 400 -1.60 -15.26 21.06
C ASP A 400 -0.32 -15.32 21.89
N ARG A 401 0.46 -16.39 21.76
CA ARG A 401 1.76 -16.55 22.43
C ARG A 401 2.79 -15.52 21.98
N LEU A 402 2.68 -15.02 20.75
CA LEU A 402 3.53 -13.99 20.18
C LEU A 402 3.05 -12.56 20.51
N GLY A 403 1.96 -12.40 21.27
CA GLY A 403 1.42 -11.09 21.61
C GLY A 403 0.81 -10.35 20.40
N CYS A 404 0.45 -11.07 19.34
CA CYS A 404 -0.04 -10.47 18.10
C CYS A 404 -1.58 -10.46 18.02
N GLY A 405 -2.14 -9.26 17.84
CA GLY A 405 -3.55 -9.08 17.52
C GLY A 405 -3.90 -9.66 16.15
N ILE A 406 -5.07 -10.29 16.01
CA ILE A 406 -5.50 -10.96 14.77
C ILE A 406 -5.67 -9.96 13.62
N GLU A 407 -6.19 -8.76 13.89
CA GLU A 407 -6.38 -7.72 12.88
C GLU A 407 -5.04 -7.23 12.33
N GLU A 408 -4.07 -6.97 13.20
CA GLU A 408 -2.70 -6.59 12.81
C GLU A 408 -2.03 -7.72 12.03
N TRP A 409 -2.18 -8.97 12.48
CA TRP A 409 -1.63 -10.15 11.81
C TRP A 409 -2.20 -10.33 10.41
N VAL A 410 -3.53 -10.29 10.27
CA VAL A 410 -4.23 -10.45 8.98
C VAL A 410 -3.81 -9.33 8.02
N SER A 411 -3.81 -8.08 8.49
CA SER A 411 -3.36 -6.94 7.67
C SER A 411 -1.93 -7.16 7.15
N PHE A 412 -1.01 -7.57 8.03
CA PHE A 412 0.40 -7.69 7.66
C PHE A 412 0.74 -8.97 6.87
N VAL A 413 0.14 -10.11 7.21
CA VAL A 413 0.39 -11.38 6.49
C VAL A 413 -0.07 -11.30 5.04
N TYR A 414 -1.16 -10.57 4.76
CA TYR A 414 -1.61 -10.35 3.38
C TYR A 414 -0.80 -9.28 2.66
N ALA A 415 -0.38 -8.20 3.35
CA ALA A 415 0.42 -7.13 2.75
C ALA A 415 1.89 -7.52 2.48
N SER A 416 2.47 -8.37 3.32
CA SER A 416 3.87 -8.82 3.17
C SER A 416 4.11 -9.52 1.84
N GLN A 417 5.17 -9.15 1.13
CA GLN A 417 5.52 -9.77 -0.14
C GLN A 417 6.37 -11.02 0.09
N THR A 418 7.24 -10.99 1.10
CA THR A 418 8.11 -12.11 1.45
C THR A 418 7.86 -12.64 2.86
N PHE A 419 8.27 -13.88 3.12
CA PHE A 419 8.25 -14.43 4.47
C PHE A 419 9.24 -13.72 5.40
N ALA A 420 10.38 -13.22 4.89
CA ALA A 420 11.38 -12.52 5.69
C ALA A 420 10.85 -11.17 6.23
N GLU A 421 10.08 -10.43 5.42
CA GLU A 421 9.36 -9.22 5.86
C GLU A 421 8.38 -9.54 6.98
N PHE A 422 7.59 -10.60 6.79
CA PHE A 422 6.63 -11.08 7.77
C PHE A 422 7.32 -11.51 9.08
N GLU A 423 8.38 -12.30 8.99
CA GLU A 423 9.14 -12.78 10.14
C GLU A 423 9.83 -11.62 10.90
N LEU A 424 10.34 -10.61 10.19
CA LEU A 424 10.91 -9.41 10.81
C LEU A 424 9.86 -8.65 11.60
N TRP A 425 8.67 -8.45 11.03
CA TRP A 425 7.58 -7.77 11.70
C TRP A 425 7.13 -8.50 12.96
N VAL A 426 6.96 -9.83 12.90
CA VAL A 426 6.64 -10.65 14.09
C VAL A 426 7.74 -10.50 15.15
N TRP A 427 9.01 -10.59 14.75
CA TRP A 427 10.14 -10.47 15.68
C TRP A 427 10.22 -9.11 16.38
N GLN A 428 9.96 -8.02 15.67
CA GLN A 428 9.91 -6.69 16.26
C GLN A 428 8.81 -6.58 17.33
N ARG A 429 7.68 -7.25 17.14
CA ARG A 429 6.59 -7.33 18.12
C ARG A 429 6.88 -8.27 19.29
N MET A 430 7.74 -9.28 19.12
CA MET A 430 8.20 -10.08 20.25
C MET A 430 9.14 -9.30 21.17
N SER A 431 9.88 -8.34 20.63
CA SER A 431 10.94 -7.63 21.38
C SER A 431 10.45 -6.66 22.47
N THR A 432 9.13 -6.45 22.56
CA THR A 432 8.42 -5.73 23.64
C THR A 432 7.96 -6.64 24.79
N ILE A 433 8.00 -7.96 24.59
CA ILE A 433 7.77 -8.96 25.64
C ILE A 433 9.13 -9.20 26.32
N GLU A 434 9.25 -8.92 27.62
CA GLU A 434 10.46 -9.22 28.41
C GLU A 434 10.67 -10.75 28.47
N HIS A 435 11.22 -11.33 27.41
CA HIS A 435 11.81 -12.66 27.41
C HIS A 435 13.26 -12.55 26.94
N ASP A 436 14.12 -13.17 27.74
CA ASP A 436 15.56 -13.17 27.67
C ASP A 436 16.06 -13.37 26.23
N LYS A 437 16.78 -12.38 25.68
CA LYS A 437 17.49 -12.45 24.40
C LYS A 437 18.71 -13.35 24.54
N THR A 438 18.49 -14.64 24.79
CA THR A 438 19.54 -15.65 24.76
C THR A 438 19.44 -16.46 23.47
N ASP A 439 20.59 -16.55 22.82
CA ASP A 439 20.82 -17.10 21.49
C ASP A 439 20.09 -18.42 21.21
N GLY A 440 19.41 -18.49 20.06
CA GLY A 440 19.14 -19.75 19.36
C GLY A 440 18.24 -20.76 20.07
N VAL A 441 17.41 -20.35 21.04
CA VAL A 441 16.39 -21.25 21.58
C VAL A 441 15.26 -21.33 20.56
N MET A 442 15.14 -22.49 19.89
CA MET A 442 13.91 -22.94 19.23
C MET A 442 12.74 -22.55 20.13
N LEU A 443 12.01 -21.48 19.77
CA LEU A 443 10.74 -21.19 20.40
C LEU A 443 9.81 -22.22 19.77
N ASP A 444 9.83 -23.43 20.33
CA ASP A 444 8.77 -24.38 20.08
C ASP A 444 7.52 -23.77 20.70
N VAL A 445 6.85 -22.94 19.90
CA VAL A 445 5.61 -22.27 20.24
C VAL A 445 4.58 -23.34 20.61
N CYS A 446 4.76 -24.60 20.21
CA CYS A 446 3.91 -25.73 20.61
C CYS A 446 4.27 -26.35 21.97
N SER A 447 5.47 -26.13 22.54
CA SER A 447 5.89 -26.76 23.81
C SER A 447 6.24 -25.83 24.97
N LYS A 448 6.29 -24.50 24.76
CA LYS A 448 6.37 -23.55 25.90
C LYS A 448 5.02 -23.43 26.60
N SER A 449 4.83 -24.36 27.55
CA SER A 449 3.87 -24.29 28.65
C SER A 449 3.92 -22.91 29.33
N GLY A 450 2.90 -22.09 29.08
CA GLY A 450 2.70 -20.81 29.75
C GLY A 450 2.20 -20.92 31.20
N ASP A 451 1.84 -22.11 31.67
CA ASP A 451 1.43 -22.30 33.07
C ASP A 451 2.47 -23.14 33.83
N SER A 452 3.31 -22.47 34.61
CA SER A 452 4.04 -23.11 35.72
C SER A 452 3.16 -23.30 36.95
N VAL A 453 1.85 -23.02 36.87
CA VAL A 453 0.89 -23.33 37.92
C VAL A 453 0.59 -24.83 37.85
N PRO A 454 0.99 -25.63 38.85
CA PRO A 454 0.69 -27.05 38.85
C PRO A 454 -0.82 -27.26 38.72
N PHE A 455 -1.24 -28.30 37.99
CA PHE A 455 -2.64 -28.74 37.88
C PHE A 455 -3.33 -28.97 39.25
N ALA A 456 -2.55 -28.96 40.33
CA ALA A 456 -2.94 -29.10 41.73
C ALA A 456 -3.06 -27.77 42.51
N ALA A 457 -3.33 -26.64 41.85
CA ALA A 457 -3.71 -25.41 42.58
C ALA A 457 -5.06 -25.61 43.29
N ALA A 458 -5.19 -25.08 44.51
CA ALA A 458 -6.44 -25.15 45.27
C ALA A 458 -7.55 -24.39 44.53
N ASP A 459 -8.75 -24.96 44.54
CA ASP A 459 -9.96 -24.34 43.99
C ASP A 459 -10.22 -22.99 44.68
N ILE A 460 -10.42 -21.95 43.87
CA ILE A 460 -10.65 -20.57 44.35
C ILE A 460 -12.12 -20.14 44.26
N LEU A 461 -12.91 -20.79 43.39
CA LEU A 461 -14.35 -20.62 43.33
C LEU A 461 -15.04 -21.59 44.28
N SER A 462 -16.00 -21.09 45.04
CA SER A 462 -16.90 -21.94 45.82
C SER A 462 -17.90 -22.67 44.91
N MET A 463 -18.49 -23.75 45.42
CA MET A 463 -19.54 -24.48 44.71
C MET A 463 -20.77 -23.58 44.42
N GLU A 464 -21.07 -22.61 45.29
CA GLU A 464 -22.15 -21.65 45.09
C GLU A 464 -21.86 -20.74 43.88
N GLN A 465 -20.62 -20.26 43.73
CA GLN A 465 -20.21 -19.46 42.57
C GLN A 465 -20.25 -20.27 41.27
N LEU A 466 -19.86 -21.55 41.30
CA LEU A 466 -19.97 -22.44 40.14
C LEU A 466 -21.43 -22.66 39.73
N GLN A 467 -22.31 -22.93 40.70
CA GLN A 467 -23.75 -23.06 40.45
C GLN A 467 -24.40 -21.75 39.97
N GLN A 468 -23.92 -20.62 40.48
CA GLN A 468 -24.35 -19.30 40.01
C GLN A 468 -23.96 -19.07 38.56
N PHE A 469 -22.71 -19.38 38.19
CA PHE A 469 -22.24 -19.29 36.81
C PHE A 469 -23.07 -20.18 35.89
N ASP A 470 -23.29 -21.44 36.25
CA ASP A 470 -24.15 -22.33 35.45
C ASP A 470 -25.56 -21.73 35.29
N ARG A 471 -26.19 -21.27 36.38
CA ARG A 471 -27.54 -20.71 36.35
C ARG A 471 -27.66 -19.41 35.55
N LEU A 472 -26.74 -18.46 35.73
CA LEU A 472 -26.85 -17.11 35.18
C LEU A 472 -26.05 -16.90 33.89
N GLY A 473 -25.07 -17.75 33.62
CA GLY A 473 -24.19 -17.66 32.46
C GLY A 473 -23.04 -16.67 32.63
N TYR A 474 -22.92 -16.01 33.78
CA TYR A 474 -21.82 -15.09 34.08
C TYR A 474 -21.44 -15.12 35.57
N LEU A 475 -20.22 -14.68 35.87
CA LEU A 475 -19.67 -14.54 37.22
C LEU A 475 -18.79 -13.29 37.29
N ILE A 476 -18.81 -12.61 38.44
CA ILE A 476 -17.92 -11.49 38.76
C ILE A 476 -16.86 -12.00 39.73
N ILE A 477 -15.60 -11.79 39.39
CA ILE A 477 -14.45 -12.05 40.24
C ILE A 477 -13.96 -10.70 40.76
N GLU A 478 -14.26 -10.44 42.02
CA GLU A 478 -13.92 -9.16 42.65
C GLU A 478 -12.41 -9.04 42.86
N ASN A 479 -11.84 -7.88 42.56
CA ASN A 479 -10.41 -7.57 42.74
C ASN A 479 -9.48 -8.62 42.11
N ALA A 480 -9.80 -9.05 40.89
CA ALA A 480 -8.95 -9.96 40.11
C ALA A 480 -7.54 -9.38 39.86
N ILE A 481 -7.41 -8.05 39.78
CA ILE A 481 -6.11 -7.35 39.80
C ILE A 481 -6.12 -6.20 40.84
N PRO A 482 -4.97 -5.81 41.40
CA PRO A 482 -4.90 -4.71 42.35
C PRO A 482 -5.10 -3.33 41.69
N PRO A 483 -5.59 -2.31 42.43
CA PRO A 483 -5.83 -0.97 41.89
C PRO A 483 -4.62 -0.32 41.20
N SER A 484 -3.40 -0.53 41.70
CA SER A 484 -2.18 0.01 41.08
C SER A 484 -1.94 -0.51 39.66
N GLN A 485 -2.37 -1.74 39.38
CA GLN A 485 -2.25 -2.37 38.07
C GLN A 485 -3.36 -1.87 37.12
N CYS A 486 -4.54 -1.58 37.65
CA CYS A 486 -5.60 -0.86 36.92
C CYS A 486 -5.13 0.53 36.50
N GLU A 487 -4.54 1.30 37.42
CA GLU A 487 -4.03 2.65 37.17
C GLU A 487 -2.92 2.67 36.11
N ALA A 488 -1.96 1.75 36.21
CA ALA A 488 -0.88 1.62 35.23
C ALA A 488 -1.41 1.32 33.83
N THR A 489 -2.39 0.40 33.73
CA THR A 489 -3.00 0.04 32.45
C THR A 489 -3.84 1.19 31.89
N CYS A 490 -4.63 1.87 32.71
CA CYS A 490 -5.37 3.06 32.30
C CYS A 490 -4.43 4.15 31.77
N SER A 491 -3.34 4.43 32.47
CA SER A 491 -2.34 5.43 32.05
C SER A 491 -1.75 5.09 30.67
N ALA A 492 -1.43 3.81 30.43
CA ALA A 492 -0.93 3.35 29.14
C ALA A 492 -1.97 3.56 28.01
N ILE A 493 -3.26 3.29 28.27
CA ILE A 493 -4.34 3.50 27.31
C ILE A 493 -4.53 4.99 26.99
N TRP A 494 -4.49 5.86 28.02
CA TRP A 494 -4.57 7.32 27.83
C TRP A 494 -3.41 7.83 26.94
N GLN A 495 -2.19 7.40 27.23
CA GLN A 495 -1.01 7.75 26.43
C GLN A 495 -1.10 7.22 25.01
N PHE A 496 -1.51 5.96 24.83
CA PHE A 496 -1.63 5.34 23.51
C PHE A 496 -2.62 6.08 22.60
N LEU A 497 -3.72 6.58 23.17
CA LEU A 497 -4.73 7.33 22.43
C LEU A 497 -4.40 8.82 22.26
N ASN A 498 -3.31 9.31 22.86
CA ASN A 498 -3.00 10.73 23.00
C ASN A 498 -4.15 11.54 23.65
N LYS A 499 -4.85 10.93 24.61
CA LYS A 499 -5.99 11.52 25.31
C LYS A 499 -5.61 11.90 26.74
N ARG A 500 -6.37 12.82 27.33
CA ARG A 500 -6.09 13.35 28.67
C ARG A 500 -7.27 13.14 29.63
N PRO A 501 -7.03 12.50 30.80
CA PRO A 501 -8.11 12.24 31.77
C PRO A 501 -8.68 13.52 32.39
N ASP A 502 -7.92 14.63 32.39
CA ASP A 502 -8.35 15.94 32.91
C ASP A 502 -8.98 16.86 31.85
N GLU A 503 -9.09 16.41 30.59
CA GLU A 503 -9.58 17.22 29.46
C GLU A 503 -10.73 16.50 28.74
N VAL A 504 -11.96 16.76 29.16
CA VAL A 504 -13.18 16.06 28.69
C VAL A 504 -13.34 16.05 27.16
N LEU A 505 -12.98 17.15 26.49
CA LEU A 505 -13.07 17.24 25.03
C LEU A 505 -12.13 16.24 24.33
N SER A 506 -10.97 15.93 24.94
CA SER A 506 -10.03 14.97 24.37
C SER A 506 -10.59 13.55 24.33
N TRP A 507 -11.58 13.22 25.16
CA TRP A 507 -12.11 11.87 25.26
C TRP A 507 -12.80 11.43 23.96
N THR A 508 -13.40 12.35 23.24
CA THR A 508 -14.12 12.10 21.97
C THR A 508 -13.28 12.39 20.73
N ASP A 509 -12.04 12.87 20.86
CA ASP A 509 -11.17 13.12 19.71
C ASP A 509 -10.95 11.84 18.88
N PRO A 510 -11.04 11.89 17.55
CA PRO A 510 -10.83 10.71 16.73
C PRO A 510 -9.38 10.22 16.83
N HIS A 511 -9.19 8.91 16.82
CA HIS A 511 -7.88 8.28 16.75
C HIS A 511 -7.95 7.11 15.76
N PRO A 512 -6.98 6.91 14.86
CA PRO A 512 -7.04 5.88 13.81
C PRO A 512 -7.15 4.45 14.37
N LEU A 513 -6.61 4.23 15.57
CA LEU A 513 -6.67 2.97 16.30
C LEU A 513 -7.82 2.90 17.32
N TRP A 514 -8.73 3.86 17.33
CA TRP A 514 -9.95 3.85 18.14
C TRP A 514 -11.17 3.72 17.23
N GLN A 515 -11.72 2.52 17.17
CA GLN A 515 -12.82 2.15 16.29
C GLN A 515 -14.04 1.85 17.17
N LYS A 516 -15.10 2.67 17.07
CA LYS A 516 -16.27 2.60 17.96
C LYS A 516 -15.85 2.82 19.42
N THR A 517 -15.88 1.76 20.24
CA THR A 517 -15.36 1.78 21.62
C THR A 517 -14.12 0.93 21.81
N MET A 518 -13.61 0.33 20.73
CA MET A 518 -12.50 -0.61 20.75
C MET A 518 -11.22 0.13 20.39
N VAL A 519 -10.16 -0.12 21.15
CA VAL A 519 -8.84 0.48 20.94
C VAL A 519 -7.88 -0.62 20.54
N GLN A 520 -7.31 -0.50 19.34
CA GLN A 520 -6.43 -1.50 18.71
C GLN A 520 -5.03 -1.51 19.36
N MET A 521 -5.00 -1.71 20.67
CA MET A 521 -3.83 -1.84 21.53
C MET A 521 -3.80 -3.27 22.07
N PHE A 522 -2.99 -4.12 21.44
CA PHE A 522 -2.91 -5.55 21.74
C PHE A 522 -1.71 -5.90 22.63
N ASP A 523 -0.60 -5.18 22.47
CA ASP A 523 0.64 -5.46 23.17
C ASP A 523 1.12 -4.25 23.97
N HIS A 524 1.30 -4.46 25.28
CA HIS A 524 1.90 -3.52 26.21
C HIS A 524 2.23 -4.27 27.52
N PRO A 525 3.35 -3.96 28.21
CA PRO A 525 3.76 -4.66 29.43
C PRO A 525 2.66 -4.73 30.51
N THR A 526 1.84 -3.70 30.65
CA THR A 526 0.72 -3.70 31.62
C THR A 526 -0.40 -4.65 31.21
N LEU A 527 -0.71 -4.77 29.92
CA LEU A 527 -1.72 -5.71 29.42
C LEU A 527 -1.25 -7.15 29.60
N THR A 528 0.02 -7.42 29.36
CA THR A 528 0.66 -8.72 29.59
C THR A 528 0.70 -9.07 31.07
N ALA A 529 1.00 -8.10 31.95
CA ALA A 529 0.92 -8.31 33.40
C ALA A 529 -0.49 -8.70 33.85
N ASN A 530 -1.54 -8.07 33.29
CA ASN A 530 -2.93 -8.42 33.59
C ASN A 530 -3.24 -9.86 33.15
N ARG A 531 -2.86 -10.23 31.91
CA ARG A 531 -3.01 -11.59 31.35
C ARG A 531 -2.38 -12.67 32.22
N ASN A 532 -1.23 -12.39 32.83
CA ASN A 532 -0.45 -13.34 33.62
C ASN A 532 -0.84 -13.37 35.10
N THR A 533 -1.96 -12.76 35.49
CA THR A 533 -2.41 -12.78 36.89
C THR A 533 -2.92 -14.16 37.28
N SER A 534 -2.35 -14.75 38.34
CA SER A 534 -2.62 -16.13 38.73
C SER A 534 -4.09 -16.43 39.04
N ILE A 535 -4.80 -15.50 39.68
CA ILE A 535 -6.23 -15.68 40.00
C ILE A 535 -7.07 -15.84 38.74
N ILE A 536 -6.75 -15.12 37.67
CA ILE A 536 -7.47 -15.17 36.40
C ILE A 536 -7.32 -16.57 35.79
N SER A 537 -6.09 -17.07 35.65
CA SER A 537 -5.81 -18.43 35.15
C SER A 537 -6.52 -19.51 35.98
N GLN A 538 -6.49 -19.40 37.31
CA GLN A 538 -7.16 -20.35 38.20
C GLN A 538 -8.68 -20.36 38.03
N VAL A 539 -9.32 -19.20 37.87
CA VAL A 539 -10.77 -19.10 37.67
C VAL A 539 -11.18 -19.77 36.36
N TYR A 540 -10.53 -19.43 35.24
CA TYR A 540 -10.82 -20.03 33.94
C TYR A 540 -10.64 -21.54 33.96
N ARG A 541 -9.53 -22.03 34.53
CA ARG A 541 -9.25 -23.47 34.66
C ARG A 541 -10.30 -24.18 35.48
N GLN A 542 -10.73 -23.60 36.60
CA GLN A 542 -11.75 -24.20 37.45
C GLN A 542 -13.13 -24.23 36.77
N LEU A 543 -13.49 -23.19 36.00
CA LEU A 543 -14.73 -23.17 35.22
C LEU A 543 -14.72 -24.23 34.13
N TYR A 544 -13.67 -24.35 33.32
CA TYR A 544 -13.58 -25.42 32.31
C TYR A 544 -13.67 -26.81 32.95
N ARG A 545 -12.96 -27.05 34.06
CA ARG A 545 -13.01 -28.33 34.79
C ARG A 545 -14.42 -28.64 35.30
N TYR A 546 -15.16 -27.63 35.76
CA TYR A 546 -16.55 -27.80 36.21
C TYR A 546 -17.48 -28.28 35.08
N PHE A 547 -17.23 -27.85 33.84
CA PHE A 547 -17.92 -28.33 32.64
C PHE A 547 -17.27 -29.55 31.99
N GLY A 548 -16.35 -30.23 32.70
CA GLY A 548 -15.75 -31.50 32.25
C GLY A 548 -14.64 -31.36 31.21
N ILE A 549 -14.09 -30.15 31.02
CA ILE A 549 -13.00 -29.89 30.08
C ILE A 549 -11.69 -29.78 30.85
N GLU A 550 -10.85 -30.79 30.72
CA GLU A 550 -9.49 -30.82 31.27
C GLU A 550 -8.47 -30.64 30.15
N SER A 551 -8.02 -29.40 29.96
CA SER A 551 -7.03 -29.04 28.95
C SER A 551 -6.04 -28.01 29.49
N GLN A 552 -4.89 -27.88 28.82
CA GLN A 552 -4.12 -26.65 28.92
C GLN A 552 -4.90 -25.49 28.31
N LEU A 553 -4.73 -24.30 28.89
CA LEU A 553 -5.40 -23.10 28.44
C LEU A 553 -4.39 -22.14 27.81
N CYS A 554 -4.78 -21.56 26.70
CA CYS A 554 -4.08 -20.44 26.08
C CYS A 554 -4.80 -19.13 26.44
N THR A 555 -4.03 -18.08 26.74
CA THR A 555 -4.57 -16.74 27.01
C THR A 555 -4.61 -15.93 25.73
N THR A 556 -5.73 -15.26 25.47
CA THR A 556 -5.89 -14.42 24.27
C THR A 556 -5.06 -13.14 24.34
N THR A 557 -4.45 -12.75 23.22
CA THR A 557 -3.98 -11.40 22.95
C THR A 557 -5.09 -10.63 22.26
N ASP A 558 -5.93 -10.02 23.10
CA ASP A 558 -7.05 -9.16 22.68
C ASP A 558 -6.80 -7.67 23.04
N ARG A 559 -7.68 -6.82 22.55
CA ARG A 559 -7.66 -5.36 22.59
C ARG A 559 -8.20 -4.79 23.90
N VAL A 560 -8.25 -3.46 23.99
CA VAL A 560 -8.84 -2.73 25.13
C VAL A 560 -10.06 -1.93 24.70
N GLY A 561 -10.90 -1.57 25.67
CA GLY A 561 -12.10 -0.78 25.43
C GLY A 561 -12.01 0.59 26.06
N PHE A 562 -12.40 1.62 25.31
CA PHE A 562 -12.55 2.99 25.76
C PHE A 562 -13.93 3.50 25.29
N ASN A 563 -14.87 3.64 26.23
CA ASN A 563 -16.23 4.10 25.96
C ASN A 563 -16.50 5.41 26.73
N PRO A 564 -16.33 6.59 26.09
CA PRO A 564 -16.58 7.87 26.74
C PRO A 564 -18.08 8.15 26.86
N PRO A 565 -18.49 9.09 27.74
CA PRO A 565 -19.89 9.54 27.82
C PRO A 565 -20.45 10.00 26.48
N GLU A 566 -21.75 9.76 26.26
CA GLU A 566 -22.46 10.31 25.11
C GLU A 566 -22.52 11.83 25.19
N THR A 567 -22.29 12.46 24.04
CA THR A 567 -22.35 13.91 23.86
C THR A 567 -23.07 14.23 22.55
N GLU A 568 -23.24 15.51 22.22
CA GLU A 568 -23.75 15.89 20.89
C GLU A 568 -22.81 15.44 19.75
N LEU A 569 -21.52 15.26 20.04
CA LEU A 569 -20.49 14.87 19.06
C LEU A 569 -20.22 13.36 19.04
N TRP A 570 -20.73 12.61 20.03
CA TRP A 570 -20.48 11.18 20.16
C TRP A 570 -21.69 10.41 20.68
N SER A 571 -22.07 9.35 19.97
CA SER A 571 -23.15 8.43 20.36
C SER A 571 -22.66 6.99 20.26
N TYR A 572 -23.11 6.13 21.19
CA TYR A 572 -22.66 4.74 21.21
C TYR A 572 -23.15 3.98 19.95
N PRO A 573 -22.25 3.38 19.15
CA PRO A 573 -22.59 2.87 17.83
C PRO A 573 -23.02 1.40 17.84
N GLY A 574 -23.06 0.76 19.02
CA GLY A 574 -23.28 -0.67 19.15
C GLY A 574 -22.04 -1.54 18.83
N PRO A 575 -22.22 -2.86 18.70
CA PRO A 575 -23.50 -3.58 18.73
C PRO A 575 -24.15 -3.58 20.12
N LEU A 576 -25.48 -3.70 20.15
CA LEU A 576 -26.26 -3.96 21.37
C LEU A 576 -26.16 -5.46 21.72
N LEU A 577 -27.23 -6.12 22.12
CA LEU A 577 -27.18 -7.54 22.47
C LEU A 577 -26.88 -8.43 21.25
N HIS A 578 -25.79 -9.18 21.35
CA HIS A 578 -25.32 -10.16 20.38
C HIS A 578 -24.69 -11.37 21.08
N ILE A 579 -24.35 -12.39 20.31
CA ILE A 579 -23.36 -13.40 20.68
C ILE A 579 -22.26 -13.38 19.62
N ASP A 580 -21.03 -13.68 20.01
CA ASP A 580 -19.88 -13.67 19.09
C ASP A 580 -19.71 -14.99 18.34
N VAL A 581 -20.45 -16.01 18.77
CA VAL A 581 -20.42 -17.35 18.18
C VAL A 581 -21.64 -17.52 17.31
N ASN A 582 -21.53 -18.29 16.22
CA ASN A 582 -22.72 -18.66 15.46
C ASN A 582 -23.72 -19.39 16.39
N ARG A 583 -25.00 -18.99 16.40
CA ARG A 583 -26.05 -19.66 17.21
C ARG A 583 -26.06 -21.19 17.07
N ALA A 584 -25.71 -21.72 15.91
CA ALA A 584 -25.60 -23.17 15.68
C ALA A 584 -24.55 -23.85 16.58
N LYS A 585 -23.53 -23.10 17.00
CA LYS A 585 -22.39 -23.54 17.83
C LYS A 585 -22.60 -23.32 19.32
N ALA A 586 -23.73 -22.75 19.73
CA ALA A 586 -24.04 -22.43 21.13
C ALA A 586 -24.00 -23.64 22.09
N LYS A 587 -24.02 -24.88 21.58
CA LYS A 587 -23.89 -26.10 22.40
C LYS A 587 -22.46 -26.40 22.86
N THR A 588 -21.47 -25.85 22.16
CA THR A 588 -20.08 -25.95 22.62
C THR A 588 -19.93 -25.14 23.90
N PHE A 589 -18.97 -25.49 24.75
CA PHE A 589 -18.68 -24.70 25.94
C PHE A 589 -17.43 -23.85 25.69
N GLY A 590 -17.53 -22.57 26.01
CA GLY A 590 -16.43 -21.63 25.96
C GLY A 590 -16.78 -20.40 26.78
N LEU A 591 -15.73 -19.70 27.17
CA LEU A 591 -15.80 -18.54 28.03
C LEU A 591 -15.39 -17.29 27.27
N GLN A 592 -15.73 -16.14 27.81
CA GLN A 592 -15.25 -14.82 27.42
C GLN A 592 -15.10 -13.97 28.69
N GLY A 593 -14.28 -12.92 28.63
CA GLY A 593 -14.03 -12.09 29.80
C GLY A 593 -13.66 -10.64 29.51
N ILE A 594 -14.02 -9.79 30.47
CA ILE A 594 -13.78 -8.35 30.45
C ILE A 594 -13.30 -7.90 31.83
N LEU A 595 -12.09 -7.36 31.86
CA LEU A 595 -11.45 -6.83 33.06
C LEU A 595 -11.70 -5.32 33.14
N TYR A 596 -12.31 -4.87 34.23
CA TYR A 596 -12.59 -3.46 34.46
C TYR A 596 -11.37 -2.75 35.02
N LEU A 597 -10.93 -1.68 34.34
CA LEU A 597 -9.78 -0.89 34.76
C LEU A 597 -10.20 0.40 35.48
N THR A 598 -11.49 0.76 35.40
CA THR A 598 -12.12 1.84 36.14
C THR A 598 -13.43 1.40 36.77
N ASP A 599 -13.79 2.04 37.89
CA ASP A 599 -15.13 1.89 38.47
C ASP A 599 -16.18 2.26 37.42
N THR A 600 -17.12 1.35 37.18
CA THR A 600 -18.15 1.49 36.15
C THR A 600 -19.53 1.21 36.73
N ARG A 601 -20.38 2.24 36.70
CA ARG A 601 -21.79 2.18 37.11
C ARG A 601 -22.67 1.57 36.01
N LEU A 602 -23.91 1.21 36.37
CA LEU A 602 -24.86 0.56 35.45
C LEU A 602 -25.10 1.37 34.16
N GLU A 603 -25.15 2.69 34.29
CA GLU A 603 -25.38 3.65 33.21
C GLU A 603 -24.10 4.13 32.51
N GLN A 604 -22.91 3.73 32.98
CA GLN A 604 -21.61 4.14 32.44
C GLN A 604 -21.18 3.25 31.27
N GLY A 605 -22.15 2.82 30.47
CA GLY A 605 -21.93 1.93 29.34
C GLY A 605 -21.46 0.54 29.75
N ALA A 606 -21.87 0.02 30.90
CA ALA A 606 -21.41 -1.26 31.43
C ALA A 606 -21.74 -2.48 30.53
N PHE A 607 -21.04 -3.59 30.76
CA PHE A 607 -21.39 -4.91 30.23
C PHE A 607 -22.85 -5.21 30.53
N THR A 608 -23.61 -5.53 29.50
CA THR A 608 -25.04 -5.80 29.56
C THR A 608 -25.27 -7.19 29.01
N CYS A 609 -25.96 -8.05 29.76
CA CYS A 609 -26.23 -9.43 29.34
C CYS A 609 -27.66 -9.86 29.68
N VAL A 610 -28.05 -11.06 29.27
CA VAL A 610 -29.39 -11.62 29.55
C VAL A 610 -29.25 -12.87 30.41
N PRO A 611 -29.22 -12.73 31.75
CA PRO A 611 -28.89 -13.84 32.65
C PRO A 611 -29.74 -15.10 32.40
N GLY A 612 -29.07 -16.24 32.26
CA GLY A 612 -29.69 -17.54 32.05
C GLY A 612 -30.12 -17.84 30.62
N TYR A 613 -29.98 -16.90 29.68
CA TYR A 613 -30.43 -17.09 28.30
C TYR A 613 -29.54 -18.08 27.51
N HIS A 614 -28.28 -18.25 27.91
CA HIS A 614 -27.38 -19.27 27.35
C HIS A 614 -27.98 -20.67 27.41
N LYS A 615 -28.70 -21.02 28.49
CA LYS A 615 -29.40 -22.32 28.62
C LYS A 615 -30.47 -22.52 27.55
N LYS A 616 -31.21 -21.45 27.22
CA LYS A 616 -32.21 -21.51 26.15
C LYS A 616 -31.54 -21.77 24.80
N LEU A 617 -30.41 -21.12 24.53
CA LEU A 617 -29.70 -21.28 23.26
C LEU A 617 -29.04 -22.66 23.14
N THR A 618 -28.46 -23.17 24.22
CA THR A 618 -27.85 -24.51 24.23
C THR A 618 -28.89 -25.63 24.14
N GLU A 619 -30.08 -25.44 24.73
CA GLU A 619 -31.21 -26.39 24.62
C GLU A 619 -31.89 -26.35 23.24
N VAL A 620 -32.21 -25.15 22.72
CA VAL A 620 -32.99 -24.95 21.47
C VAL A 620 -32.19 -25.23 20.19
N ALA A 621 -30.86 -25.13 20.20
CA ALA A 621 -30.01 -25.51 19.06
C ALA A 621 -30.10 -27.02 18.66
N SER A 622 -31.01 -27.79 19.27
CA SER A 622 -31.41 -29.14 18.86
C SER A 622 -32.57 -29.17 17.86
N ASP A 623 -33.37 -28.10 17.76
CA ASP A 623 -34.51 -28.02 16.84
C ASP A 623 -34.21 -27.06 15.68
N SER A 624 -34.10 -27.63 14.48
CA SER A 624 -33.95 -26.95 13.19
C SER A 624 -35.17 -26.11 12.76
N LEU A 625 -36.09 -25.81 13.69
CA LEU A 625 -37.43 -25.27 13.43
C LEU A 625 -37.59 -23.77 13.70
N LEU A 626 -36.54 -23.05 14.12
CA LEU A 626 -36.63 -21.62 14.49
C LEU A 626 -35.72 -20.67 13.70
N MET A 627 -35.00 -21.16 12.70
CA MET A 627 -34.20 -20.28 11.84
C MET A 627 -34.94 -20.14 10.51
N SER A 628 -35.67 -19.04 10.33
CA SER A 628 -35.95 -18.60 8.96
C SER A 628 -34.62 -18.22 8.30
N ALA A 629 -34.52 -18.32 6.97
CA ALA A 629 -33.30 -17.94 6.26
C ALA A 629 -32.92 -16.45 6.46
N ASP A 630 -33.81 -15.66 7.06
CA ASP A 630 -33.69 -14.21 7.31
C ASP A 630 -33.34 -13.86 8.77
N ASP A 631 -33.19 -14.82 9.69
CA ASP A 631 -32.86 -14.55 11.09
C ASP A 631 -31.34 -14.34 11.28
N ASP A 632 -30.94 -13.13 11.70
CA ASP A 632 -29.55 -12.82 12.06
C ASP A 632 -29.05 -13.79 13.15
N PRO A 633 -28.02 -14.61 12.88
CA PRO A 633 -27.55 -15.63 13.81
C PRO A 633 -26.73 -15.06 14.97
N TYR A 634 -26.42 -13.77 14.99
CA TYR A 634 -25.59 -13.13 16.01
C TYR A 634 -26.37 -12.12 16.86
N HIS A 635 -27.27 -11.32 16.27
CA HIS A 635 -27.89 -10.18 16.95
C HIS A 635 -29.30 -10.43 17.53
N PHE A 636 -29.58 -9.83 18.69
CA PHE A 636 -30.86 -9.96 19.40
C PHE A 636 -31.53 -8.57 19.58
N PRO A 637 -32.08 -7.97 18.52
CA PRO A 637 -32.59 -6.59 18.55
C PRO A 637 -33.78 -6.38 19.49
N ASN A 638 -34.57 -7.44 19.74
CA ASN A 638 -35.78 -7.39 20.55
C ASN A 638 -35.59 -7.89 21.99
N LEU A 639 -34.35 -8.22 22.38
CA LEU A 639 -34.05 -8.71 23.72
C LEU A 639 -33.63 -7.55 24.61
N HIS A 640 -33.98 -7.62 25.90
CA HIS A 640 -33.60 -6.62 26.89
C HIS A 640 -32.60 -7.22 27.87
N GLY A 641 -31.48 -6.53 28.04
CA GLY A 641 -30.39 -6.97 28.91
C GLY A 641 -30.38 -6.25 30.25
N THR A 642 -29.65 -6.82 31.19
CA THR A 642 -29.34 -6.26 32.50
C THR A 642 -27.90 -5.77 32.49
N ALA A 643 -27.70 -4.48 32.74
CA ALA A 643 -26.36 -3.91 32.92
C ALA A 643 -25.75 -4.40 34.23
N ILE A 644 -24.45 -4.68 34.23
CA ILE A 644 -23.71 -5.20 35.39
C ILE A 644 -22.62 -4.19 35.77
N ALA A 645 -22.78 -3.57 36.93
CA ALA A 645 -21.76 -2.66 37.48
C ALA A 645 -20.54 -3.46 37.97
N ALA A 646 -19.37 -2.86 37.87
CA ALA A 646 -18.10 -3.46 38.27
C ALA A 646 -17.13 -2.39 38.78
N LYS A 647 -16.27 -2.75 39.73
CA LYS A 647 -15.21 -1.88 40.24
C LYS A 647 -13.93 -2.06 39.45
N ALA A 648 -13.03 -1.08 39.53
CA ALA A 648 -11.68 -1.23 39.02
C ALA A 648 -11.01 -2.47 39.66
N GLY A 649 -10.52 -3.37 38.80
CA GLY A 649 -9.91 -4.64 39.20
C GLY A 649 -10.85 -5.83 39.12
N ASP A 650 -12.15 -5.64 38.94
CA ASP A 650 -13.10 -6.74 38.80
C ASP A 650 -13.02 -7.37 37.40
N LEU A 651 -13.05 -8.70 37.34
CA LEU A 651 -13.16 -9.47 36.09
C LEU A 651 -14.57 -10.04 35.98
N ILE A 652 -15.28 -9.72 34.90
CA ILE A 652 -16.53 -10.42 34.55
C ILE A 652 -16.21 -11.50 33.52
N ILE A 653 -16.60 -12.73 33.82
CA ILE A 653 -16.49 -13.87 32.90
C ILE A 653 -17.90 -14.34 32.56
N TRP A 654 -18.16 -14.64 31.30
CA TRP A 654 -19.44 -15.19 30.85
C TRP A 654 -19.27 -16.37 29.90
N HIS A 655 -20.33 -17.17 29.78
CA HIS A 655 -20.44 -18.23 28.81
C HIS A 655 -20.66 -17.62 27.43
N HIS A 656 -19.95 -18.06 26.39
CA HIS A 656 -20.02 -17.48 25.03
C HIS A 656 -21.44 -17.43 24.41
N ALA A 657 -22.36 -18.26 24.91
CA ALA A 657 -23.73 -18.38 24.41
C ALA A 657 -24.66 -17.41 25.14
N LEU A 658 -24.16 -16.60 26.07
CA LEU A 658 -24.92 -15.58 26.76
C LEU A 658 -25.02 -14.34 25.87
N PRO A 659 -26.22 -13.92 25.43
CA PRO A 659 -26.37 -12.66 24.72
C PRO A 659 -25.89 -11.51 25.58
N HIS A 660 -24.97 -10.72 25.03
CA HIS A 660 -24.30 -9.64 25.72
C HIS A 660 -23.97 -8.47 24.80
N GLY A 661 -23.51 -7.37 25.38
CA GLY A 661 -23.10 -6.19 24.63
C GLY A 661 -22.73 -5.03 25.55
N GLY A 662 -22.27 -3.93 24.95
CA GLY A 662 -22.14 -2.66 25.66
C GLY A 662 -23.47 -1.93 25.74
N SER A 663 -23.49 -0.87 26.53
CA SER A 663 -24.60 0.09 26.57
C SER A 663 -24.09 1.50 26.31
N PRO A 664 -24.98 2.44 25.92
CA PRO A 664 -24.67 3.86 25.93
C PRO A 664 -24.11 4.31 27.28
N ASN A 665 -23.03 5.09 27.25
CA ASN A 665 -22.46 5.69 28.45
C ASN A 665 -23.16 7.01 28.77
N LYS A 666 -24.05 7.02 29.77
CA LYS A 666 -24.80 8.19 30.24
C LYS A 666 -24.24 8.80 31.52
N ALA A 667 -23.05 8.35 31.93
CA ALA A 667 -22.35 8.84 33.10
C ALA A 667 -21.45 10.05 32.76
N ASP A 668 -20.58 10.41 33.69
CA ASP A 668 -19.68 11.56 33.65
C ASP A 668 -18.21 11.19 33.40
N SER A 669 -17.91 9.90 33.25
CA SER A 669 -16.55 9.40 33.03
C SER A 669 -16.50 8.24 32.02
N PRO A 670 -15.37 8.02 31.34
CA PRO A 670 -15.22 6.90 30.42
C PRO A 670 -15.22 5.54 31.14
N ARG A 671 -15.75 4.51 30.49
CA ARG A 671 -15.51 3.12 30.86
C ARG A 671 -14.24 2.65 30.15
N ILE A 672 -13.26 2.20 30.94
CA ILE A 672 -11.99 1.66 30.43
C ILE A 672 -11.85 0.21 30.89
N VAL A 673 -11.63 -0.68 29.95
CA VAL A 673 -11.63 -2.13 30.15
C VAL A 673 -10.52 -2.79 29.33
N GLN A 674 -10.10 -3.98 29.72
CA GLN A 674 -9.29 -4.88 28.90
C GLN A 674 -10.11 -6.13 28.59
N TYR A 675 -10.15 -6.54 27.32
CA TYR A 675 -10.71 -7.85 26.95
C TYR A 675 -9.66 -8.92 27.20
N LEU A 676 -10.06 -9.99 27.88
CA LEU A 676 -9.16 -11.06 28.30
C LEU A 676 -9.95 -12.34 28.44
N ASN A 677 -9.55 -13.35 27.67
CA ASN A 677 -10.13 -14.67 27.68
C ASN A 677 -9.06 -15.76 27.77
N MET A 678 -9.49 -16.97 28.14
CA MET A 678 -8.67 -18.18 28.03
C MET A 678 -9.49 -19.32 27.42
N TYR A 679 -8.83 -20.13 26.60
CA TYR A 679 -9.47 -21.21 25.84
C TYR A 679 -8.61 -22.49 25.81
N PRO A 680 -9.23 -23.68 25.67
CA PRO A 680 -8.50 -24.95 25.64
C PRO A 680 -7.70 -25.16 24.34
N GLU A 681 -6.49 -25.73 24.45
CA GLU A 681 -5.55 -25.93 23.33
C GLU A 681 -5.84 -27.14 22.41
N GLN A 682 -6.67 -28.13 22.80
CA GLN A 682 -7.02 -29.30 21.97
C GLN A 682 -8.49 -29.76 22.11
N GLU A 683 -8.97 -30.49 21.07
CA GLU A 683 -10.31 -31.01 20.74
C GLU A 683 -11.51 -30.51 21.59
N GLY A 684 -12.34 -29.69 20.95
CA GLY A 684 -13.62 -29.18 21.49
C GLY A 684 -13.72 -27.65 21.53
N GLY A 685 -12.59 -26.95 21.38
CA GLY A 685 -12.58 -25.50 21.15
C GLY A 685 -12.98 -25.21 19.72
N ASP A 686 -14.19 -24.68 19.51
CA ASP A 686 -14.56 -24.20 18.18
C ASP A 686 -13.78 -22.91 17.89
N SER A 687 -13.29 -22.82 16.66
CA SER A 687 -12.33 -21.84 16.17
C SER A 687 -12.88 -20.40 16.17
N GLU A 688 -14.22 -20.28 16.17
CA GLU A 688 -14.98 -19.04 16.34
C GLU A 688 -15.11 -18.59 17.82
N LEU A 689 -14.75 -19.42 18.80
CA LEU A 689 -14.99 -19.13 20.23
C LEU A 689 -13.92 -18.23 20.88
N ILE A 690 -12.88 -17.86 20.15
CA ILE A 690 -11.63 -17.41 20.77
C ILE A 690 -11.51 -15.88 20.82
N ARG A 691 -12.01 -15.13 19.83
CA ARG A 691 -11.82 -13.67 19.73
C ARG A 691 -13.09 -12.92 19.32
N THR A 692 -13.27 -11.72 19.88
CA THR A 692 -14.36 -10.75 19.64
C THR A 692 -14.02 -9.63 18.66
#